data_AF-A0A2V8F8F9-F1
#
_entry.id   AF-A0A2V8F8F9-F1
#
_cell.length_a   1.000
_cell.length_b   1.000
_cell.length_c   1.000
_cell.angle_alpha   90.00
_cell.angle_beta   90.00
_cell.angle_gamma   90.00
#
_symmetry.space_group_name_H-M   'P 1'
#
loop_
_entity.id
_entity.type
_entity.pdbx_description
1 polymer ?
#
loop_
_entity_poly.entity_id
_entity_poly.type
_entity_poly.pdbx_seq_one_letter_code
_entity_poly.pdbx_strand_id
1 'polypeptide(L)'
;MGQNLSLTAAVLWIATAAQGAAAPTTVTFAKDVAPILFQQCASCHRPGGAAPFSVLTFAEARPRAKSIAAAVQRRTMPPWKPEPGYGEFVAGRRLTDEQIAAIVQWADEGAPLGDPAALPSPPEWTDDWPLGPPDLIVKMPDAYRLPPGGPDRIRNFVIPIRIPARRYVKAWEFRTSNPPVVHHATMMIDPTRASEQRDQEDPEPGYEGLIPLSARNPDGYFLGWTPGQAPSVVQDRMAWPLEKDGDLVMMLHLRPTGAWETIEASVGLYFSDAPPTRTPAMIRLNRQDIDIPPGEQRYTASDSYALPVDVDAYSVQPHAHNLAKEIKGWATLPDGTKTWLIYIRSWDFHWQDSYRYANPVRLPAGTRLTMEYTYDNSQSNPVNPNRPPKPVTYGQRTSDEMGDLWIQVLPREPADLTLLNSSLREKLLPQNISGYQMMLKADPDNVALHDDLALLFSEAGDLRQAARQFTDSLRLRPNAPAAHYNLGKALLALREWDEAGARFRKALELDPNYAFAHHGLALALEGRGQHDAALQHLREAIRLAPAFGEAYYNLGVLLQMKGEVDEALTAYSRAAYIDPTYADAHFAIGLVRVAQHRPVTAIASFRRALELRRDWPAAQVQLAWILATASDGSVRNAKEALLLAERAVRFTERQDARTLDVLAASLAANGDFDRAVGAAESALAALPPDGDPTRAAGIRRRLELYRDRKTYTDDR
;
A
#
# COMPACT_ATOMS: atom_id res chain seq x y z
N MET A 1 -61.05 -76.29 63.08
CA MET A 1 -61.71 -77.28 62.20
C MET A 1 -62.66 -76.48 61.31
N GLY A 2 -62.57 -76.38 60.00
CA GLY A 2 -61.71 -76.88 58.95
C GLY A 2 -62.37 -76.47 57.63
N GLN A 3 -61.54 -76.21 56.61
CA GLN A 3 -61.85 -76.18 55.17
C GLN A 3 -62.42 -74.90 54.51
N ASN A 4 -61.63 -74.50 53.51
CA ASN A 4 -61.79 -73.50 52.45
C ASN A 4 -62.97 -73.77 51.50
N LEU A 5 -63.48 -72.73 50.82
CA LEU A 5 -63.25 -72.52 49.37
C LEU A 5 -63.91 -71.24 48.81
N SER A 6 -63.04 -70.46 48.15
CA SER A 6 -63.18 -69.65 46.93
C SER A 6 -64.29 -68.59 46.77
N LEU A 7 -63.86 -67.34 46.59
CA LEU A 7 -64.62 -66.30 45.89
C LEU A 7 -63.66 -65.47 45.02
N THR A 8 -63.98 -65.47 43.72
CA THR A 8 -63.34 -64.74 42.62
C THR A 8 -63.62 -63.24 42.72
N ALA A 9 -62.59 -62.42 42.57
CA ALA A 9 -62.71 -60.97 42.40
C ALA A 9 -62.04 -60.53 41.09
N ALA A 10 -62.84 -59.97 40.19
CA ALA A 10 -62.39 -59.34 38.96
C ALA A 10 -61.74 -57.98 39.25
N VAL A 11 -60.56 -57.74 38.70
CA VAL A 11 -59.88 -56.44 38.73
C VAL A 11 -59.82 -55.88 37.31
N LEU A 12 -60.43 -54.70 37.16
CA LEU A 12 -60.49 -53.87 35.97
C LEU A 12 -59.08 -53.33 35.65
N TRP A 13 -58.57 -53.60 34.44
CA TRP A 13 -57.31 -53.02 33.95
C TRP A 13 -57.58 -51.66 33.30
N ILE A 14 -56.99 -50.60 33.84
CA ILE A 14 -56.90 -49.28 33.21
C ILE A 14 -55.73 -49.33 32.23
N ALA A 15 -56.01 -49.15 30.94
CA ALA A 15 -54.98 -49.04 29.90
C ALA A 15 -54.34 -47.65 29.95
N THR A 16 -53.06 -47.58 30.34
CA THR A 16 -52.20 -46.43 30.08
C THR A 16 -51.75 -46.47 28.62
N ALA A 17 -52.21 -45.52 27.81
CA ALA A 17 -51.71 -45.30 26.46
C ALA A 17 -50.23 -44.87 26.52
N ALA A 18 -49.34 -45.74 26.05
CA ALA A 18 -47.95 -45.38 25.79
C ALA A 18 -47.91 -44.40 24.62
N GLN A 19 -47.36 -43.20 24.83
CA GLN A 19 -46.89 -42.36 23.75
C GLN A 19 -45.87 -43.15 22.95
N GLY A 20 -46.17 -43.43 21.68
CA GLY A 20 -45.20 -43.99 20.75
C GLY A 20 -44.03 -43.02 20.60
N ALA A 21 -42.86 -43.43 21.08
CA ALA A 21 -41.61 -42.79 20.71
C ALA A 21 -41.47 -42.94 19.18
N ALA A 22 -41.39 -41.82 18.46
CA ALA A 22 -41.06 -41.82 17.05
C ALA A 22 -39.72 -42.57 16.87
N ALA A 23 -39.68 -43.52 15.93
CA ALA A 23 -38.43 -44.19 15.58
C ALA A 23 -37.38 -43.13 15.20
N PRO A 24 -36.10 -43.28 15.61
CA PRO A 24 -35.06 -42.33 15.24
C PRO A 24 -35.00 -42.25 13.71
N THR A 25 -35.24 -41.05 13.17
CA THR A 25 -35.15 -40.78 11.74
C THR A 25 -33.71 -41.00 11.28
N THR A 26 -33.47 -42.04 10.50
CA THR A 26 -32.17 -42.35 9.87
C THR A 26 -31.66 -41.16 9.07
N VAL A 27 -30.40 -40.76 9.29
CA VAL A 27 -29.77 -39.67 8.55
C VAL A 27 -29.20 -40.22 7.26
N THR A 28 -29.52 -39.60 6.13
CA THR A 28 -29.18 -40.11 4.80
C THR A 28 -28.28 -39.17 4.02
N PHE A 29 -27.51 -39.73 3.08
CA PHE A 29 -26.68 -38.91 2.21
C PHE A 29 -27.53 -37.95 1.38
N ALA A 30 -28.56 -38.47 0.70
CA ALA A 30 -29.35 -37.70 -0.25
C ALA A 30 -30.02 -36.48 0.38
N LYS A 31 -30.69 -36.67 1.52
CA LYS A 31 -31.49 -35.61 2.15
C LYS A 31 -30.66 -34.72 3.08
N ASP A 32 -29.78 -35.30 3.88
CA ASP A 32 -29.25 -34.62 5.07
C ASP A 32 -27.78 -34.24 4.92
N VAL A 33 -26.94 -35.07 4.27
CA VAL A 33 -25.48 -34.85 4.19
C VAL A 33 -25.03 -34.19 2.88
N ALA A 34 -25.58 -34.59 1.73
CA ALA A 34 -25.21 -34.04 0.44
C ALA A 34 -25.39 -32.51 0.36
N PRO A 35 -26.50 -31.90 0.85
CA PRO A 35 -26.63 -30.45 0.90
C PRO A 35 -25.48 -29.78 1.68
N ILE A 36 -25.07 -30.38 2.80
CA ILE A 36 -24.00 -29.84 3.64
C ILE A 36 -22.66 -29.93 2.91
N LEU A 37 -22.30 -31.10 2.38
CA LEU A 37 -21.03 -31.30 1.68
C LEU A 37 -20.92 -30.44 0.41
N PHE A 38 -22.01 -30.30 -0.34
CA PHE A 38 -22.05 -29.49 -1.56
C PHE A 38 -21.88 -28.01 -1.25
N GLN A 39 -22.53 -27.51 -0.20
CA GLN A 39 -22.43 -26.10 0.17
C GLN A 39 -21.10 -25.75 0.83
N GLN A 40 -20.56 -26.62 1.69
CA GLN A 40 -19.49 -26.25 2.63
C GLN A 40 -18.13 -26.87 2.28
N CYS A 41 -18.08 -27.93 1.47
CA CYS A 41 -16.85 -28.69 1.20
C CYS A 41 -16.49 -28.75 -0.28
N ALA A 42 -17.49 -28.77 -1.16
CA ALA A 42 -17.30 -29.10 -2.57
C ALA A 42 -16.52 -28.04 -3.38
N SER A 43 -16.38 -26.81 -2.87
CA SER A 43 -15.49 -25.80 -3.47
C SER A 43 -14.03 -26.28 -3.59
N CYS A 44 -13.57 -27.10 -2.63
CA CYS A 44 -12.23 -27.68 -2.63
C CYS A 44 -12.26 -29.18 -2.95
N HIS A 45 -13.29 -29.89 -2.49
CA HIS A 45 -13.48 -31.33 -2.67
C HIS A 45 -14.25 -31.67 -3.94
N ARG A 46 -13.61 -31.43 -5.09
CA ARG A 46 -14.12 -31.74 -6.42
C ARG A 46 -12.98 -32.19 -7.34
N PRO A 47 -13.26 -32.84 -8.48
CA PRO A 47 -12.24 -33.12 -9.49
C PRO A 47 -11.50 -31.83 -9.89
N GLY A 48 -10.16 -31.87 -9.93
CA GLY A 48 -9.31 -30.70 -10.19
C GLY A 48 -9.28 -29.64 -9.08
N GLY A 49 -9.98 -29.86 -7.97
CA GLY A 49 -9.95 -28.99 -6.79
C GLY A 49 -8.68 -29.17 -5.95
N ALA A 50 -8.54 -28.33 -4.93
CA ALA A 50 -7.37 -28.33 -4.05
C ALA A 50 -7.32 -29.49 -3.05
N ALA A 51 -8.44 -30.19 -2.83
CA ALA A 51 -8.51 -31.30 -1.90
C ALA A 51 -8.23 -32.65 -2.59
N PRO A 52 -7.69 -33.65 -1.88
CA PRO A 52 -7.23 -34.91 -2.48
C PRO A 52 -8.34 -35.85 -2.94
N PHE A 53 -9.62 -35.51 -2.73
CA PHE A 53 -10.76 -36.31 -3.17
C PHE A 53 -12.02 -35.44 -3.34
N SER A 54 -12.92 -35.92 -4.21
CA SER A 54 -14.23 -35.33 -4.47
C SER A 54 -15.27 -35.75 -3.43
N VAL A 55 -16.24 -34.87 -3.15
CA VAL A 55 -17.46 -35.20 -2.37
C VAL A 55 -18.74 -35.01 -3.16
N LEU A 56 -18.65 -34.84 -4.49
CA LEU A 56 -19.78 -34.49 -5.37
C LEU A 56 -20.79 -35.62 -5.56
N THR A 57 -20.37 -36.87 -5.36
CA THR A 57 -21.25 -38.02 -5.48
C THR A 57 -21.21 -38.90 -4.23
N PHE A 58 -22.29 -39.67 -4.03
CA PHE A 58 -22.33 -40.66 -2.94
C PHE A 58 -21.19 -41.68 -3.03
N ALA A 59 -20.87 -42.13 -4.25
CA ALA A 59 -19.81 -43.11 -4.48
C ALA A 59 -18.42 -42.58 -4.06
N GLU A 60 -18.19 -41.28 -4.20
CA GLU A 60 -16.94 -40.63 -3.79
C GLU A 60 -16.91 -40.28 -2.29
N ALA A 61 -18.04 -39.82 -1.74
CA ALA A 61 -18.13 -39.40 -0.34
C ALA A 61 -18.20 -40.59 0.64
N ARG A 62 -18.96 -41.65 0.33
CA ARG A 62 -19.21 -42.79 1.23
C ARG A 62 -17.93 -43.48 1.73
N PRO A 63 -16.92 -43.80 0.88
CA PRO A 63 -15.68 -44.40 1.36
C PRO A 63 -14.91 -43.52 2.36
N ARG A 64 -15.19 -42.21 2.37
CA ARG A 64 -14.58 -41.21 3.23
C ARG A 64 -15.44 -40.81 4.43
N ALA A 65 -16.64 -41.39 4.60
CA ALA A 65 -17.61 -40.97 5.62
C ALA A 65 -17.00 -40.87 7.03
N LYS A 66 -16.28 -41.91 7.48
CA LYS A 66 -15.61 -41.90 8.80
C LYS A 66 -14.52 -40.83 8.92
N SER A 67 -13.72 -40.62 7.86
CA SER A 67 -12.70 -39.56 7.87
C SER A 67 -13.31 -38.16 7.85
N ILE A 68 -14.40 -37.96 7.10
CA ILE A 68 -15.14 -36.70 7.05
C ILE A 68 -15.73 -36.41 8.43
N ALA A 69 -16.47 -37.37 9.01
CA ALA A 69 -17.03 -37.28 10.36
C ALA A 69 -15.97 -36.94 11.40
N ALA A 70 -14.84 -37.64 11.40
CA ALA A 70 -13.75 -37.38 12.33
C ALA A 70 -13.13 -35.99 12.14
N ALA A 71 -13.02 -35.50 10.91
CA ALA A 71 -12.47 -34.17 10.61
C ALA A 71 -13.41 -33.04 11.04
N VAL A 72 -14.73 -33.18 10.81
CA VAL A 72 -15.71 -32.17 11.24
C VAL A 72 -15.88 -32.18 12.77
N GLN A 73 -15.85 -33.36 13.40
CA GLN A 73 -15.98 -33.50 14.86
C GLN A 73 -14.77 -32.92 15.61
N ARG A 74 -13.55 -33.14 15.10
CA ARG A 74 -12.33 -32.51 15.66
C ARG A 74 -12.18 -31.03 15.28
N ARG A 75 -13.11 -30.50 14.49
CA ARG A 75 -13.04 -29.15 13.93
C ARG A 75 -11.72 -28.86 13.23
N THR A 76 -11.23 -29.83 12.45
CA THR A 76 -10.05 -29.64 11.58
C THR A 76 -10.46 -29.18 10.19
N MET A 77 -11.66 -29.53 9.72
CA MET A 77 -12.24 -29.12 8.43
C MET A 77 -13.74 -28.84 8.55
N PRO A 78 -14.32 -27.85 7.83
CA PRO A 78 -13.65 -26.77 7.08
C PRO A 78 -12.74 -25.93 8.00
N PRO A 79 -11.92 -24.97 7.57
CA PRO A 79 -10.91 -24.32 8.44
C PRO A 79 -11.38 -23.60 9.74
N TRP A 80 -12.67 -23.59 10.09
CA TRP A 80 -13.28 -23.12 11.36
C TRP A 80 -12.83 -21.74 11.88
N LYS A 81 -12.31 -20.86 11.02
CA LYS A 81 -11.77 -19.54 11.38
C LYS A 81 -12.56 -18.42 10.71
N PRO A 82 -12.66 -17.24 11.33
CA PRO A 82 -12.18 -16.85 12.67
C PRO A 82 -13.26 -17.11 13.75
N GLU A 83 -12.90 -17.17 15.04
CA GLU A 83 -13.79 -17.53 16.17
C GLU A 83 -15.15 -16.80 16.15
N PRO A 84 -16.27 -17.50 16.42
CA PRO A 84 -17.60 -16.87 16.40
C PRO A 84 -17.73 -15.82 17.51
N GLY A 85 -18.38 -14.69 17.20
CA GLY A 85 -18.59 -13.59 18.15
C GLY A 85 -17.45 -12.57 18.22
N TYR A 86 -16.40 -12.74 17.41
CA TYR A 86 -15.23 -11.84 17.35
C TYR A 86 -15.15 -11.10 16.00
N GLY A 87 -16.30 -10.70 15.49
CA GLY A 87 -16.49 -10.10 14.17
C GLY A 87 -17.63 -10.80 13.40
N GLU A 88 -18.33 -10.06 12.56
CA GLU A 88 -19.37 -10.59 11.68
C GLU A 88 -18.86 -10.59 10.24
N PHE A 89 -18.65 -11.77 9.66
CA PHE A 89 -18.04 -11.94 8.33
C PHE A 89 -19.02 -12.56 7.33
N VAL A 90 -18.86 -12.21 6.05
CA VAL A 90 -19.68 -12.78 4.97
C VAL A 90 -19.39 -14.27 4.81
N ALA A 91 -20.45 -15.09 4.84
CA ALA A 91 -20.47 -16.50 4.43
C ALA A 91 -19.26 -17.33 4.89
N GLY A 92 -19.04 -17.41 6.21
CA GLY A 92 -18.00 -18.23 6.79
C GLY A 92 -18.17 -19.72 6.45
N ARG A 93 -17.09 -20.37 6.02
CA ARG A 93 -17.00 -21.83 5.83
C ARG A 93 -17.02 -22.54 7.18
N ARG A 94 -18.19 -22.59 7.82
CA ARG A 94 -18.44 -23.18 9.14
C ARG A 94 -19.63 -24.14 9.04
N LEU A 95 -19.55 -25.22 9.82
CA LEU A 95 -20.69 -26.11 10.02
C LEU A 95 -21.35 -25.77 11.36
N THR A 96 -22.68 -25.83 11.42
CA THR A 96 -23.40 -25.76 12.70
C THR A 96 -23.24 -27.07 13.47
N ASP A 97 -23.48 -27.07 14.77
CA ASP A 97 -23.38 -28.30 15.56
C ASP A 97 -24.39 -29.36 15.09
N GLU A 98 -25.55 -28.95 14.58
CA GLU A 98 -26.53 -29.86 13.96
C GLU A 98 -26.01 -30.47 12.66
N GLN A 99 -25.33 -29.67 11.81
CA GLN A 99 -24.71 -30.17 10.59
C GLN A 99 -23.58 -31.16 10.88
N ILE A 100 -22.76 -30.90 11.91
CA ILE A 100 -21.74 -31.85 12.37
C ILE A 100 -22.41 -33.14 12.84
N ALA A 101 -23.44 -33.03 13.68
CA ALA A 101 -24.17 -34.19 14.21
C ALA A 101 -24.77 -35.04 13.09
N ALA A 102 -25.35 -34.43 12.06
CA ALA A 102 -25.86 -35.14 10.90
C ALA A 102 -24.77 -35.92 10.16
N ILE A 103 -23.62 -35.30 9.87
CA ILE A 103 -22.50 -35.98 9.20
C ILE A 103 -21.96 -37.16 10.04
N VAL A 104 -21.81 -36.96 11.35
CA VAL A 104 -21.32 -37.98 12.29
C VAL A 104 -22.30 -39.14 12.37
N GLN A 105 -23.58 -38.85 12.60
CA GLN A 105 -24.64 -39.86 12.67
C GLN A 105 -24.73 -40.65 11.37
N TRP A 106 -24.69 -39.98 10.21
CA TRP A 106 -24.67 -40.65 8.91
C TRP A 106 -23.49 -41.61 8.77
N ALA A 107 -22.29 -41.20 9.19
CA ALA A 107 -21.11 -42.07 9.14
C ALA A 107 -21.21 -43.27 10.10
N ASP A 108 -21.75 -43.06 11.30
CA ASP A 108 -21.95 -44.09 12.33
C ASP A 108 -23.04 -45.10 11.92
N GLU A 109 -24.08 -44.66 11.22
CA GLU A 109 -25.15 -45.50 10.66
C GLU A 109 -24.74 -46.26 9.38
N GLY A 110 -23.44 -46.24 9.02
CA GLY A 110 -22.91 -46.96 7.87
C GLY A 110 -23.04 -46.21 6.53
N ALA A 111 -23.27 -44.90 6.59
CA ALA A 111 -23.38 -43.98 5.46
C ALA A 111 -24.46 -44.39 4.44
N PRO A 112 -25.74 -44.50 4.84
CA PRO A 112 -26.82 -44.86 3.92
C PRO A 112 -27.07 -43.75 2.88
N LEU A 113 -27.42 -44.13 1.65
CA LEU A 113 -27.77 -43.18 0.59
C LEU A 113 -29.10 -42.47 0.88
N GLY A 114 -30.10 -43.22 1.36
CA GLY A 114 -31.48 -42.73 1.45
C GLY A 114 -32.21 -42.83 0.11
N ASP A 115 -33.30 -42.07 -0.03
CA ASP A 115 -34.05 -41.95 -1.28
C ASP A 115 -33.22 -41.18 -2.33
N PRO A 116 -32.81 -41.80 -3.44
CA PRO A 116 -32.05 -41.11 -4.48
C PRO A 116 -32.79 -39.93 -5.11
N ALA A 117 -34.14 -39.89 -5.06
CA ALA A 117 -34.92 -38.78 -5.56
C ALA A 117 -34.79 -37.50 -4.70
N ALA A 118 -34.34 -37.64 -3.45
CA ALA A 118 -34.08 -36.51 -2.55
C ALA A 118 -32.66 -35.93 -2.71
N LEU A 119 -31.81 -36.53 -3.55
CA LEU A 119 -30.44 -36.09 -3.74
C LEU A 119 -30.42 -34.75 -4.48
N PRO A 120 -29.85 -33.67 -3.90
CA PRO A 120 -29.70 -32.40 -4.61
C PRO A 120 -28.77 -32.57 -5.81
N SER A 121 -28.94 -31.72 -6.82
CA SER A 121 -27.95 -31.61 -7.90
C SER A 121 -26.60 -31.17 -7.32
N PRO A 122 -25.49 -31.84 -7.67
CA PRO A 122 -24.17 -31.37 -7.28
C PRO A 122 -23.92 -29.98 -7.87
N PRO A 123 -23.16 -29.11 -7.19
CA PRO A 123 -22.76 -27.85 -7.78
C PRO A 123 -21.94 -28.13 -9.03
N GLU A 124 -22.18 -27.33 -10.07
CA GLU A 124 -21.40 -27.39 -11.30
C GLU A 124 -20.34 -26.29 -11.28
N TRP A 125 -19.14 -26.63 -11.73
CA TRP A 125 -18.11 -25.65 -12.03
C TRP A 125 -17.85 -25.72 -13.51
N THR A 126 -18.07 -24.61 -14.19
CA THR A 126 -17.65 -24.43 -15.56
C THR A 126 -16.13 -24.27 -15.59
N ASP A 127 -15.48 -24.76 -16.65
CA ASP A 127 -14.09 -24.38 -16.96
C ASP A 127 -13.97 -22.87 -17.27
N ASP A 128 -15.10 -22.17 -17.44
CA ASP A 128 -15.21 -20.73 -17.57
C ASP A 128 -14.97 -19.99 -16.25
N TRP A 129 -14.57 -18.73 -16.37
CA TRP A 129 -14.31 -17.85 -15.23
C TRP A 129 -15.60 -17.61 -14.41
N PRO A 130 -15.61 -17.88 -13.09
CA PRO A 130 -16.79 -17.74 -12.23
C PRO A 130 -17.55 -16.41 -12.32
N LEU A 131 -16.87 -15.29 -12.55
CA LEU A 131 -17.52 -13.98 -12.73
C LEU A 131 -17.95 -13.70 -14.19
N GLY A 132 -17.88 -14.69 -15.07
CA GLY A 132 -17.96 -14.51 -16.53
C GLY A 132 -16.59 -14.20 -17.14
N PRO A 133 -16.49 -14.05 -18.48
CA PRO A 133 -15.22 -13.79 -19.15
C PRO A 133 -14.56 -12.47 -18.65
N PRO A 134 -13.27 -12.48 -18.27
CA PRO A 134 -12.54 -11.26 -17.91
C PRO A 134 -12.38 -10.32 -19.10
N ASP A 135 -12.30 -9.02 -18.81
CA ASP A 135 -11.97 -7.99 -19.80
C ASP A 135 -10.50 -8.03 -20.21
N LEU A 136 -9.62 -8.50 -19.33
CA LEU A 136 -8.20 -8.73 -19.58
C LEU A 136 -7.72 -10.00 -18.88
N ILE A 137 -7.01 -10.86 -19.60
CA ILE A 137 -6.32 -12.02 -19.02
C ILE A 137 -4.82 -11.77 -19.10
N VAL A 138 -4.18 -11.74 -17.94
CA VAL A 138 -2.73 -11.59 -17.78
C VAL A 138 -2.15 -12.98 -17.48
N LYS A 139 -1.40 -13.58 -18.41
CA LYS A 139 -0.89 -14.96 -18.31
C LYS A 139 0.63 -14.97 -18.21
N MET A 140 1.19 -15.93 -17.44
CA MET A 140 2.63 -16.21 -17.47
C MET A 140 3.11 -16.39 -18.92
N PRO A 141 4.25 -15.80 -19.31
CA PRO A 141 4.77 -15.93 -20.66
C PRO A 141 5.16 -17.39 -20.97
N ASP A 142 5.79 -18.06 -20.00
CA ASP A 142 6.23 -19.45 -20.10
C ASP A 142 5.76 -20.27 -18.90
N ALA A 143 5.60 -21.58 -19.10
CA ALA A 143 5.32 -22.50 -18.01
C ALA A 143 6.56 -22.69 -17.13
N TYR A 144 6.38 -22.69 -15.81
CA TYR A 144 7.47 -22.95 -14.87
C TYR A 144 7.57 -24.43 -14.52
N ARG A 145 8.80 -24.97 -14.48
CA ARG A 145 9.06 -26.37 -14.09
C ARG A 145 9.61 -26.42 -12.67
N LEU A 146 8.78 -26.85 -11.73
CA LEU A 146 9.17 -27.02 -10.34
C LEU A 146 9.85 -28.40 -10.15
N PRO A 147 11.03 -28.45 -9.50
CA PRO A 147 11.72 -29.70 -9.20
C PRO A 147 10.95 -30.56 -8.17
N PRO A 148 11.17 -31.88 -8.17
CA PRO A 148 10.45 -32.83 -7.32
C PRO A 148 10.68 -32.68 -5.82
N GLY A 149 11.73 -32.00 -5.38
CA GLY A 149 12.06 -31.87 -3.96
C GLY A 149 12.87 -30.62 -3.66
N GLY A 150 13.17 -30.43 -2.38
CA GLY A 150 13.78 -29.22 -1.85
C GLY A 150 12.81 -28.45 -0.94
N PRO A 151 13.23 -27.29 -0.42
CA PRO A 151 12.33 -26.40 0.30
C PRO A 151 11.24 -25.85 -0.63
N ASP A 152 10.21 -25.27 -0.04
CA ASP A 152 9.23 -24.48 -0.79
C ASP A 152 9.94 -23.40 -1.61
N ARG A 153 9.38 -23.09 -2.79
CA ARG A 153 9.92 -22.07 -3.70
C ARG A 153 9.00 -20.87 -3.73
N ILE A 154 9.56 -19.69 -3.52
CA ILE A 154 8.88 -18.41 -3.75
C ILE A 154 9.45 -17.83 -5.04
N ARG A 155 8.59 -17.63 -6.04
CA ARG A 155 9.00 -17.16 -7.35
C ARG A 155 8.11 -16.02 -7.81
N ASN A 156 8.73 -14.93 -8.26
CA ASN A 156 8.05 -13.72 -8.73
C ASN A 156 8.05 -13.71 -10.27
N PHE A 157 6.90 -13.95 -10.89
CA PHE A 157 6.75 -13.90 -12.35
C PHE A 157 6.32 -12.51 -12.78
N VAL A 158 7.04 -11.92 -13.73
CA VAL A 158 6.78 -10.56 -14.20
C VAL A 158 6.03 -10.63 -15.51
N ILE A 159 4.81 -10.11 -15.52
CA ILE A 159 3.93 -10.18 -16.70
C ILE A 159 3.59 -8.76 -17.15
N PRO A 160 4.01 -8.34 -18.35
CA PRO A 160 3.78 -6.97 -18.80
C PRO A 160 2.30 -6.71 -19.04
N ILE A 161 1.79 -5.63 -18.45
CA ILE A 161 0.44 -5.10 -18.70
C ILE A 161 0.57 -4.02 -19.77
N ARG A 162 -0.04 -4.28 -20.93
CA ARG A 162 -0.03 -3.39 -22.11
C ARG A 162 -1.47 -3.13 -22.55
N ILE A 163 -2.09 -2.09 -22.00
CA ILE A 163 -3.46 -1.70 -22.34
C ILE A 163 -3.46 -0.33 -23.04
N PRO A 164 -4.39 -0.06 -23.97
CA PRO A 164 -4.35 1.16 -24.79
C PRO A 164 -4.60 2.45 -24.00
N ALA A 165 -5.25 2.34 -22.84
CA ALA A 165 -5.54 3.45 -21.94
C ALA A 165 -5.80 2.91 -20.54
N ARG A 166 -5.71 3.78 -19.53
CA ARG A 166 -6.05 3.45 -18.12
C ARG A 166 -7.42 2.76 -18.03
N ARG A 167 -7.52 1.76 -17.16
CA ARG A 167 -8.75 1.03 -16.82
C ARG A 167 -8.94 1.03 -15.30
N TYR A 168 -10.13 0.63 -14.84
CA TYR A 168 -10.46 0.57 -13.42
C TYR A 168 -10.91 -0.84 -13.06
N VAL A 169 -10.16 -1.56 -12.24
CA VAL A 169 -10.43 -2.96 -11.94
C VAL A 169 -11.43 -3.07 -10.79
N LYS A 170 -12.59 -3.67 -11.06
CA LYS A 170 -13.67 -3.92 -10.09
C LYS A 170 -13.67 -5.35 -9.53
N ALA A 171 -13.03 -6.27 -10.22
CA ALA A 171 -12.84 -7.62 -9.73
C ALA A 171 -11.58 -8.25 -10.34
N TRP A 172 -11.06 -9.26 -9.68
CA TRP A 172 -9.94 -10.04 -10.19
C TRP A 172 -10.07 -11.50 -9.75
N GLU A 173 -9.50 -12.38 -10.56
CA GLU A 173 -9.49 -13.83 -10.34
C GLU A 173 -8.12 -14.42 -10.69
N PHE A 174 -7.61 -15.32 -9.86
CA PHE A 174 -6.40 -16.07 -10.15
C PHE A 174 -6.74 -17.50 -10.58
N ARG A 175 -6.02 -17.99 -11.59
CA ARG A 175 -6.09 -19.37 -12.08
C ARG A 175 -4.71 -19.97 -12.17
N THR A 176 -4.63 -21.26 -11.88
CA THR A 176 -3.44 -22.07 -12.10
C THR A 176 -3.81 -23.42 -12.71
N SER A 177 -2.94 -23.95 -13.56
CA SER A 177 -3.06 -25.29 -14.13
C SER A 177 -2.78 -26.41 -13.13
N ASN A 178 -2.15 -26.11 -11.98
CA ASN A 178 -1.77 -27.10 -10.98
C ASN A 178 -2.08 -26.63 -9.54
N PRO A 179 -3.36 -26.59 -9.15
CA PRO A 179 -3.78 -26.12 -7.83
C PRO A 179 -3.14 -26.81 -6.62
N PRO A 180 -2.83 -28.13 -6.65
CA PRO A 180 -2.15 -28.78 -5.53
C PRO A 180 -0.75 -28.22 -5.19
N VAL A 181 -0.04 -27.70 -6.21
CA VAL A 181 1.34 -27.19 -6.09
C VAL A 181 1.38 -25.75 -5.58
N VAL A 182 0.45 -24.90 -6.03
CA VAL A 182 0.40 -23.49 -5.64
C VAL A 182 -0.24 -23.37 -4.26
N HIS A 183 0.58 -23.07 -3.24
CA HIS A 183 0.11 -22.88 -1.87
C HIS A 183 -0.61 -21.54 -1.69
N HIS A 184 -0.07 -20.47 -2.26
CA HIS A 184 -0.74 -19.18 -2.40
C HIS A 184 -0.12 -18.37 -3.54
N ALA A 185 -0.83 -17.33 -3.96
CA ALA A 185 -0.35 -16.34 -4.91
C ALA A 185 -0.56 -14.92 -4.35
N THR A 186 0.35 -14.00 -4.65
CA THR A 186 0.19 -12.57 -4.38
C THR A 186 0.50 -11.77 -5.64
N MET A 187 -0.29 -10.74 -5.91
CA MET A 187 -0.14 -9.89 -7.08
C MET A 187 0.16 -8.44 -6.70
N MET A 188 1.14 -7.85 -7.35
CA MET A 188 1.49 -6.44 -7.22
C MET A 188 1.62 -5.80 -8.60
N ILE A 189 1.51 -4.48 -8.67
CA ILE A 189 1.73 -3.70 -9.88
C ILE A 189 3.05 -2.94 -9.74
N ASP A 190 3.98 -3.17 -10.66
CA ASP A 190 5.24 -2.44 -10.76
C ASP A 190 5.17 -1.42 -11.90
N PRO A 191 5.16 -0.10 -11.60
CA PRO A 191 5.15 0.92 -12.63
C PRO A 191 6.55 1.24 -13.18
N THR A 192 7.65 0.71 -12.60
CA THR A 192 9.01 1.19 -12.88
C THR A 192 9.91 0.19 -13.60
N ARG A 193 9.38 -0.96 -14.05
CA ARG A 193 10.17 -2.07 -14.68
C ARG A 193 11.25 -2.68 -13.79
N ALA A 194 11.30 -2.35 -12.49
CA ALA A 194 12.36 -2.86 -11.62
C ALA A 194 12.28 -4.39 -11.48
N SER A 195 11.06 -4.92 -11.48
CA SER A 195 10.79 -6.35 -11.44
C SER A 195 11.22 -7.02 -12.75
N GLU A 196 10.93 -6.42 -13.90
CA GLU A 196 11.36 -6.92 -15.22
C GLU A 196 12.89 -7.02 -15.28
N GLN A 197 13.61 -6.04 -14.75
CA GLN A 197 15.07 -6.11 -14.65
C GLN A 197 15.54 -7.29 -13.79
N ARG A 198 14.92 -7.53 -12.62
CA ARG A 198 15.26 -8.69 -11.77
C ARG A 198 14.99 -10.02 -12.47
N ASP A 199 13.89 -10.12 -13.21
CA ASP A 199 13.55 -11.29 -14.03
C ASP A 199 14.63 -11.54 -15.11
N GLN A 200 15.06 -10.50 -15.83
CA GLN A 200 16.11 -10.61 -16.86
C GLN A 200 17.50 -10.99 -16.29
N GLU A 201 17.77 -10.67 -15.03
CA GLU A 201 19.03 -11.04 -14.35
C GLU A 201 19.01 -12.50 -13.85
N ASP A 202 17.86 -13.14 -13.78
CA ASP A 202 17.69 -14.50 -13.28
C ASP A 202 17.73 -15.54 -14.43
N PRO A 203 18.42 -16.68 -14.25
CA PRO A 203 18.52 -17.71 -15.29
C PRO A 203 17.23 -18.52 -15.53
N GLU A 204 16.26 -18.48 -14.62
CA GLU A 204 14.97 -19.18 -14.74
C GLU A 204 13.82 -18.17 -14.95
N PRO A 205 12.64 -18.55 -15.48
CA PRO A 205 11.50 -17.64 -15.58
C PRO A 205 11.10 -17.01 -14.23
N GLY A 206 10.88 -15.70 -14.22
CA GLY A 206 10.66 -14.93 -13.00
C GLY A 206 11.96 -14.71 -12.22
N TYR A 207 11.87 -14.30 -10.95
CA TYR A 207 13.04 -14.22 -10.06
C TYR A 207 12.72 -14.68 -8.63
N GLU A 208 13.75 -15.13 -7.91
CA GLU A 208 13.66 -15.51 -6.49
C GLU A 208 14.02 -14.31 -5.61
N GLY A 209 13.46 -14.27 -4.39
CA GLY A 209 13.73 -13.23 -3.41
C GLY A 209 12.65 -12.15 -3.33
N LEU A 210 13.03 -10.99 -2.78
CA LEU A 210 12.08 -9.91 -2.50
C LEU A 210 11.55 -9.28 -3.78
N ILE A 211 10.28 -8.90 -3.74
CA ILE A 211 9.69 -8.00 -4.73
C ILE A 211 10.23 -6.58 -4.50
N PRO A 212 10.63 -5.82 -5.54
CA PRO A 212 11.07 -4.44 -5.38
C PRO A 212 10.05 -3.56 -4.66
N LEU A 213 10.50 -2.60 -3.85
CA LEU A 213 9.64 -1.61 -3.19
C LEU A 213 8.83 -0.71 -4.18
N SER A 214 9.18 -0.73 -5.47
CA SER A 214 8.41 -0.07 -6.53
C SER A 214 7.13 -0.81 -6.88
N ALA A 215 7.13 -2.14 -6.79
CA ALA A 215 5.95 -2.96 -7.01
C ALA A 215 5.06 -2.91 -5.77
N ARG A 216 3.82 -2.49 -5.96
CA ARG A 216 2.90 -2.19 -4.86
C ARG A 216 1.56 -2.86 -5.11
N ASN A 217 0.87 -3.21 -4.03
CA ASN A 217 -0.54 -3.48 -4.15
C ASN A 217 -1.29 -2.20 -4.59
N PRO A 218 -2.39 -2.32 -5.35
CA PRO A 218 -3.25 -1.17 -5.62
C PRO A 218 -3.75 -0.52 -4.31
N ASP A 219 -4.04 0.78 -4.36
CA ASP A 219 -4.40 1.56 -3.17
C ASP A 219 -5.55 0.92 -2.37
N GLY A 220 -5.24 0.54 -1.13
CA GLY A 220 -6.20 -0.08 -0.22
C GLY A 220 -6.59 -1.51 -0.56
N TYR A 221 -5.87 -2.18 -1.45
CA TYR A 221 -6.09 -3.58 -1.81
C TYR A 221 -4.91 -4.45 -1.41
N PHE A 222 -5.17 -5.73 -1.18
CA PHE A 222 -4.17 -6.78 -1.09
C PHE A 222 -4.62 -7.89 -2.04
N LEU A 223 -3.84 -8.16 -3.08
CA LEU A 223 -4.23 -9.11 -4.12
C LEU A 223 -3.65 -10.50 -3.80
N GLY A 224 -4.14 -11.09 -2.71
CA GLY A 224 -3.77 -12.43 -2.27
C GLY A 224 -4.79 -13.48 -2.65
N TRP A 225 -4.31 -14.66 -3.06
CA TRP A 225 -5.12 -15.83 -3.37
C TRP A 225 -4.64 -17.06 -2.61
N THR A 226 -5.57 -17.81 -2.02
CA THR A 226 -5.35 -19.16 -1.50
C THR A 226 -6.34 -20.17 -2.09
N PRO A 227 -6.01 -21.48 -2.08
CA PRO A 227 -6.89 -22.49 -2.62
C PRO A 227 -8.31 -22.48 -2.03
N GLY A 228 -9.29 -22.35 -2.92
CA GLY A 228 -10.71 -22.28 -2.55
C GLY A 228 -11.19 -20.91 -2.10
N GLN A 229 -10.37 -19.86 -2.17
CA GLN A 229 -10.81 -18.48 -2.00
C GLN A 229 -11.77 -18.09 -3.13
N ALA A 230 -12.87 -17.42 -2.78
CA ALA A 230 -13.83 -16.92 -3.76
C ALA A 230 -13.27 -15.67 -4.49
N PRO A 231 -13.70 -15.40 -5.73
CA PRO A 231 -13.36 -14.18 -6.45
C PRO A 231 -13.61 -12.91 -5.63
N SER A 232 -12.67 -11.97 -5.71
CA SER A 232 -12.81 -10.68 -5.03
C SER A 232 -13.56 -9.69 -5.92
N VAL A 233 -14.80 -9.40 -5.57
CA VAL A 233 -15.60 -8.35 -6.22
C VAL A 233 -15.66 -7.12 -5.31
N VAL A 234 -15.20 -5.99 -5.82
CA VAL A 234 -15.29 -4.69 -5.14
C VAL A 234 -16.48 -3.90 -5.69
N GLN A 235 -17.00 -2.96 -4.90
CA GLN A 235 -18.04 -2.07 -5.40
C GLN A 235 -17.44 -1.16 -6.49
N ASP A 236 -18.15 -0.92 -7.59
CA ASP A 236 -17.66 -0.10 -8.73
C ASP A 236 -17.06 1.23 -8.28
N ARG A 237 -17.69 1.88 -7.28
CA ARG A 237 -17.21 3.15 -6.71
C ARG A 237 -15.81 3.09 -6.09
N MET A 238 -15.28 1.89 -5.84
CA MET A 238 -13.95 1.62 -5.27
C MET A 238 -13.00 0.89 -6.22
N ALA A 239 -13.37 0.71 -7.50
CA ALA A 239 -12.48 0.08 -8.49
C ALA A 239 -11.10 0.76 -8.53
N TRP A 240 -10.01 0.00 -8.60
CA TRP A 240 -8.66 0.58 -8.53
C TRP A 240 -8.09 0.87 -9.93
N PRO A 241 -7.32 1.95 -10.11
CA PRO A 241 -6.75 2.29 -11.42
C PRO A 241 -5.66 1.30 -11.84
N LEU A 242 -5.74 0.85 -13.09
CA LEU A 242 -4.70 0.11 -13.78
C LEU A 242 -4.16 0.96 -14.92
N GLU A 243 -2.89 1.31 -14.84
CA GLU A 243 -2.22 2.17 -15.83
C GLU A 243 -1.93 1.43 -17.14
N LYS A 244 -1.70 2.21 -18.21
CA LYS A 244 -1.51 1.69 -19.57
C LYS A 244 -0.28 0.81 -19.76
N ASP A 245 0.77 1.10 -19.00
CA ASP A 245 2.05 0.41 -19.00
C ASP A 245 2.46 0.15 -17.56
N GLY A 246 2.93 -1.07 -17.31
CA GLY A 246 3.46 -1.53 -16.04
C GLY A 246 3.61 -3.05 -16.10
N ASP A 247 4.04 -3.65 -15.01
CA ASP A 247 4.16 -5.10 -14.91
C ASP A 247 3.32 -5.62 -13.74
N LEU A 248 2.57 -6.71 -13.98
CA LEU A 248 1.98 -7.51 -12.92
C LEU A 248 3.08 -8.42 -12.38
N VAL A 249 3.44 -8.22 -11.12
CA VAL A 249 4.37 -9.10 -10.41
C VAL A 249 3.54 -10.13 -9.65
N MET A 250 3.57 -11.36 -10.15
CA MET A 250 2.82 -12.48 -9.59
C MET A 250 3.77 -13.38 -8.81
N MET A 251 3.74 -13.26 -7.49
CA MET A 251 4.49 -14.12 -6.59
C MET A 251 3.71 -15.41 -6.35
N LEU A 252 4.30 -16.55 -6.71
CA LEU A 252 3.78 -17.87 -6.36
C LEU A 252 4.63 -18.48 -5.26
N HIS A 253 3.96 -18.99 -4.23
CA HIS A 253 4.57 -19.88 -3.25
C HIS A 253 4.22 -21.32 -3.61
N LEU A 254 5.24 -22.07 -4.03
CA LEU A 254 5.14 -23.39 -4.66
C LEU A 254 5.69 -24.48 -3.74
N ARG A 255 4.95 -25.58 -3.61
CA ARG A 255 5.34 -26.75 -2.80
C ARG A 255 5.73 -27.93 -3.70
N PRO A 256 6.97 -28.43 -3.62
CA PRO A 256 7.35 -29.67 -4.31
C PRO A 256 6.49 -30.87 -3.89
N THR A 257 6.14 -31.73 -4.85
CA THR A 257 5.22 -32.87 -4.65
C THR A 257 5.92 -34.22 -4.61
N GLY A 258 7.23 -34.28 -4.84
CA GLY A 258 7.97 -35.52 -5.14
C GLY A 258 8.09 -35.82 -6.63
N ALA A 259 7.45 -35.04 -7.51
CA ALA A 259 7.51 -35.17 -8.97
C ALA A 259 7.88 -33.84 -9.65
N TRP A 260 8.36 -33.90 -10.89
CA TRP A 260 8.51 -32.70 -11.70
C TRP A 260 7.14 -32.15 -12.06
N GLU A 261 6.83 -30.95 -11.57
CA GLU A 261 5.55 -30.31 -11.80
C GLU A 261 5.69 -29.18 -12.82
N THR A 262 4.67 -29.03 -13.67
CA THR A 262 4.55 -27.90 -14.59
C THR A 262 3.45 -26.98 -14.07
N ILE A 263 3.74 -25.68 -14.01
CA ILE A 263 2.83 -24.66 -13.51
C ILE A 263 2.64 -23.60 -14.60
N GLU A 264 1.38 -23.38 -14.95
CA GLU A 264 0.92 -22.20 -15.67
C GLU A 264 -0.05 -21.45 -14.76
N ALA A 265 -0.04 -20.13 -14.81
CA ALA A 265 -0.99 -19.31 -14.09
C ALA A 265 -1.41 -18.07 -14.88
N SER A 266 -2.60 -17.58 -14.56
CA SER A 266 -3.19 -16.38 -15.16
C SER A 266 -4.05 -15.62 -14.17
N VAL A 267 -4.19 -14.32 -14.41
CA VAL A 267 -5.04 -13.42 -13.65
C VAL A 267 -6.05 -12.79 -14.60
N GLY A 268 -7.33 -13.02 -14.33
CA GLY A 268 -8.43 -12.36 -15.00
C GLY A 268 -8.76 -11.05 -14.28
N LEU A 269 -8.81 -9.94 -15.03
CA LEU A 269 -9.17 -8.63 -14.53
C LEU A 269 -10.48 -8.17 -15.18
N TYR A 270 -11.37 -7.65 -14.34
CA TYR A 270 -12.69 -7.17 -14.72
C TYR A 270 -12.75 -5.66 -14.52
N PHE A 271 -13.17 -4.92 -15.53
CA PHE A 271 -13.17 -3.48 -15.53
C PHE A 271 -14.54 -2.89 -15.17
N SER A 272 -14.50 -1.74 -14.50
CA SER A 272 -15.64 -0.85 -14.34
C SER A 272 -15.71 0.14 -15.50
N ASP A 273 -16.93 0.50 -15.89
CA ASP A 273 -17.17 1.50 -16.93
C ASP A 273 -16.93 2.93 -16.44
N ALA A 274 -16.90 3.14 -15.12
CA ALA A 274 -16.73 4.44 -14.49
C ALA A 274 -15.45 4.48 -13.63
N PRO A 275 -14.79 5.65 -13.50
CA PRO A 275 -13.71 5.84 -12.54
C PRO A 275 -14.22 5.68 -11.10
N PRO A 276 -13.35 5.27 -10.15
CA PRO A 276 -13.71 5.24 -8.75
C PRO A 276 -14.08 6.64 -8.25
N THR A 277 -15.09 6.70 -7.38
CA THR A 277 -15.43 7.91 -6.63
C THR A 277 -14.86 7.88 -5.22
N ARG A 278 -14.29 6.75 -4.81
CA ARG A 278 -13.78 6.46 -3.48
C ARG A 278 -12.55 5.56 -3.58
N THR A 279 -11.51 5.87 -2.81
CA THR A 279 -10.28 5.08 -2.78
C THR A 279 -10.06 4.57 -1.36
N PRO A 280 -9.97 3.24 -1.15
CA PRO A 280 -9.67 2.69 0.17
C PRO A 280 -8.19 2.88 0.53
N ALA A 281 -7.87 2.68 1.80
CA ALA A 281 -6.52 2.56 2.32
C ALA A 281 -6.33 1.19 2.97
N MET A 282 -5.07 0.75 3.07
CA MET A 282 -4.70 -0.50 3.72
C MET A 282 -3.90 -0.18 4.98
N ILE A 283 -4.48 -0.42 6.15
CA ILE A 283 -3.77 -0.34 7.41
C ILE A 283 -3.03 -1.65 7.62
N ARG A 284 -1.75 -1.59 7.98
CA ARG A 284 -0.94 -2.75 8.36
C ARG A 284 -0.48 -2.55 9.81
N LEU A 285 -0.97 -3.37 10.73
CA LEU A 285 -0.36 -3.51 12.06
C LEU A 285 0.64 -4.64 11.98
N ASN A 286 1.88 -4.41 12.41
CA ASN A 286 2.93 -5.41 12.27
C ASN A 286 4.07 -5.32 13.27
N ARG A 287 4.81 -6.43 13.37
CA ARG A 287 6.12 -6.50 14.04
C ARG A 287 7.12 -7.18 13.14
N GLN A 288 8.14 -6.42 12.74
CA GLN A 288 9.23 -6.94 11.91
C GLN A 288 10.54 -7.12 12.69
N ASP A 289 10.49 -7.06 14.02
CA ASP A 289 11.61 -7.30 14.93
C ASP A 289 11.45 -8.62 15.72
N ILE A 290 10.73 -9.59 15.14
CA ILE A 290 10.49 -10.90 15.76
C ILE A 290 11.81 -11.67 15.88
N ASP A 291 12.18 -12.06 17.10
CA ASP A 291 13.34 -12.92 17.41
C ASP A 291 12.96 -13.93 18.50
N ILE A 292 12.50 -15.11 18.08
CA ILE A 292 11.93 -16.15 18.95
C ILE A 292 13.01 -17.15 19.35
N PRO A 293 13.38 -17.25 20.64
CA PRO A 293 14.36 -18.21 21.11
C PRO A 293 13.94 -19.68 20.90
N PRO A 294 14.88 -20.62 20.74
CA PRO A 294 14.57 -22.04 20.69
C PRO A 294 13.96 -22.49 22.02
N GLY A 295 12.86 -23.25 21.97
CA GLY A 295 12.20 -23.76 23.16
C GLY A 295 11.17 -22.83 23.79
N GLU A 296 11.08 -21.56 23.33
CA GLU A 296 10.10 -20.59 23.80
C GLU A 296 8.67 -21.09 23.51
N GLN A 297 7.85 -21.24 24.55
CA GLN A 297 6.49 -21.77 24.42
C GLN A 297 5.46 -20.67 24.15
N ARG A 298 5.78 -19.42 24.51
CA ARG A 298 4.86 -18.30 24.39
C ARG A 298 5.61 -16.99 24.16
N TYR A 299 6.05 -16.79 22.92
CA TYR A 299 6.50 -15.48 22.46
C TYR A 299 5.29 -14.65 22.02
N THR A 300 5.20 -13.39 22.44
CA THR A 300 4.10 -12.50 22.05
C THR A 300 4.64 -11.29 21.29
N ALA A 301 4.04 -11.00 20.13
CA ALA A 301 4.29 -9.80 19.35
C ALA A 301 3.00 -8.96 19.27
N SER A 302 3.12 -7.64 19.45
CA SER A 302 1.96 -6.74 19.42
C SER A 302 2.31 -5.41 18.78
N ASP A 303 1.32 -4.81 18.11
CA ASP A 303 1.41 -3.48 17.52
C ASP A 303 0.08 -2.74 17.65
N SER A 304 0.13 -1.41 17.58
CA SER A 304 -1.06 -0.56 17.62
C SER A 304 -0.94 0.68 16.72
N TYR A 305 -2.10 1.25 16.37
CA TYR A 305 -2.19 2.47 15.58
C TYR A 305 -3.43 3.27 15.99
N ALA A 306 -3.28 4.59 16.15
CA ALA A 306 -4.40 5.49 16.41
C ALA A 306 -4.84 6.14 15.10
N LEU A 307 -6.13 6.04 14.78
CA LEU A 307 -6.68 6.58 13.55
C LEU A 307 -6.72 8.12 13.57
N PRO A 308 -6.12 8.81 12.58
CA PRO A 308 -6.18 10.27 12.50
C PRO A 308 -7.52 10.78 11.96
N VAL A 309 -8.31 9.90 11.34
CA VAL A 309 -9.54 10.23 10.62
C VAL A 309 -10.60 9.15 10.83
N ASP A 310 -11.85 9.52 10.53
CA ASP A 310 -12.98 8.61 10.52
C ASP A 310 -12.89 7.61 9.37
N VAL A 311 -13.02 6.31 9.66
CA VAL A 311 -13.00 5.26 8.63
C VAL A 311 -14.10 4.21 8.85
N ASP A 312 -14.43 3.50 7.76
CA ASP A 312 -15.23 2.27 7.77
C ASP A 312 -14.31 1.10 7.38
N ALA A 313 -14.17 0.07 8.22
CA ALA A 313 -13.35 -1.11 7.93
C ALA A 313 -14.16 -2.17 7.18
N TYR A 314 -13.65 -2.65 6.04
CA TYR A 314 -14.34 -3.55 5.12
C TYR A 314 -13.88 -5.01 5.20
N SER A 315 -12.59 -5.22 5.46
CA SER A 315 -12.03 -6.56 5.64
C SER A 315 -10.81 -6.52 6.54
N VAL A 316 -10.46 -7.70 7.05
CA VAL A 316 -9.26 -7.94 7.83
C VAL A 316 -8.59 -9.21 7.37
N GLN A 317 -7.26 -9.19 7.26
CA GLN A 317 -6.46 -10.32 6.81
C GLN A 317 -5.25 -10.49 7.73
N PRO A 318 -5.26 -11.50 8.60
CA PRO A 318 -4.11 -11.87 9.40
C PRO A 318 -3.12 -12.71 8.58
N HIS A 319 -1.84 -12.57 8.87
CA HIS A 319 -0.77 -13.36 8.29
C HIS A 319 0.36 -13.60 9.30
N ALA A 320 0.75 -14.86 9.38
CA ALA A 320 1.88 -15.40 10.13
C ALA A 320 2.20 -16.79 9.58
N HIS A 321 3.37 -17.32 9.92
CA HIS A 321 3.89 -18.60 9.49
C HIS A 321 3.64 -19.70 10.55
N ASN A 322 4.52 -20.71 10.59
CA ASN A 322 4.29 -21.99 11.24
C ASN A 322 4.26 -21.93 12.77
N LEU A 323 4.95 -20.97 13.40
CA LEU A 323 5.04 -20.93 14.85
C LEU A 323 3.85 -20.22 15.49
N ALA A 324 3.13 -19.40 14.74
CA ALA A 324 1.95 -18.70 15.25
C ALA A 324 0.87 -19.69 15.73
N LYS A 325 0.27 -19.36 16.87
CA LYS A 325 -0.77 -20.14 17.55
C LYS A 325 -2.05 -19.37 17.70
N GLU A 326 -1.95 -18.12 18.12
CA GLU A 326 -3.09 -17.29 18.44
C GLU A 326 -2.92 -15.91 17.82
N ILE A 327 -3.98 -15.39 17.21
CA ILE A 327 -4.01 -14.07 16.58
C ILE A 327 -5.24 -13.31 17.06
N LYS A 328 -5.03 -12.09 17.54
CA LYS A 328 -6.08 -11.17 18.00
C LYS A 328 -5.94 -9.83 17.29
N GLY A 329 -7.07 -9.27 16.88
CA GLY A 329 -7.19 -7.90 16.40
C GLY A 329 -8.42 -7.23 17.00
N TRP A 330 -8.26 -6.04 17.57
CA TRP A 330 -9.38 -5.27 18.11
C TRP A 330 -9.18 -3.76 17.95
N ALA A 331 -10.27 -3.03 18.06
CA ALA A 331 -10.31 -1.59 18.12
C ALA A 331 -10.76 -1.14 19.52
N THR A 332 -10.10 -0.12 20.07
CA THR A 332 -10.55 0.60 21.26
C THR A 332 -11.02 1.97 20.82
N LEU A 333 -12.32 2.22 20.88
CA LEU A 333 -12.96 3.46 20.45
C LEU A 333 -12.58 4.62 21.39
N PRO A 334 -12.80 5.89 20.99
CA PRO A 334 -12.46 7.05 21.83
C PRO A 334 -13.16 7.09 23.19
N ASP A 335 -14.32 6.44 23.32
CA ASP A 335 -15.06 6.28 24.57
C ASP A 335 -14.54 5.14 25.46
N GLY A 336 -13.52 4.40 25.01
CA GLY A 336 -12.97 3.23 25.69
C GLY A 336 -13.64 1.91 25.33
N THR A 337 -14.70 1.91 24.52
CA THR A 337 -15.39 0.69 24.08
C THR A 337 -14.45 -0.18 23.25
N LYS A 338 -14.41 -1.49 23.55
CA LYS A 338 -13.63 -2.47 22.79
C LYS A 338 -14.50 -3.18 21.77
N THR A 339 -14.10 -3.15 20.50
CA THR A 339 -14.74 -3.87 19.39
C THR A 339 -13.76 -4.85 18.78
N TRP A 340 -14.17 -6.11 18.62
CA TRP A 340 -13.33 -7.12 17.98
C TRP A 340 -13.30 -6.93 16.46
N LEU A 341 -12.10 -7.03 15.89
CA LEU A 341 -11.88 -7.04 14.46
C LEU A 341 -11.65 -8.46 13.98
N ILE A 342 -10.87 -9.25 14.72
CA ILE A 342 -10.69 -10.68 14.46
C ILE A 342 -10.17 -11.41 15.71
N TYR A 343 -10.52 -12.68 15.84
CA TYR A 343 -9.85 -13.59 16.76
C TYR A 343 -9.69 -14.97 16.12
N ILE A 344 -8.47 -15.48 16.09
CA ILE A 344 -8.14 -16.84 15.68
C ILE A 344 -7.41 -17.50 16.84
N ARG A 345 -8.09 -18.41 17.53
CA ARG A 345 -7.55 -19.14 18.69
C ARG A 345 -6.50 -20.18 18.30
N SER A 346 -6.60 -20.73 17.10
CA SER A 346 -5.75 -21.82 16.63
C SER A 346 -5.32 -21.56 15.19
N TRP A 347 -4.29 -20.73 15.02
CA TRP A 347 -3.71 -20.42 13.71
C TRP A 347 -3.20 -21.68 13.00
N ASP A 348 -3.28 -21.67 11.68
CA ASP A 348 -2.81 -22.73 10.78
C ASP A 348 -2.38 -22.03 9.50
N PHE A 349 -1.09 -22.09 9.22
CA PHE A 349 -0.47 -21.45 8.07
C PHE A 349 -1.06 -21.90 6.73
N HIS A 350 -1.65 -23.09 6.67
CA HIS A 350 -2.30 -23.60 5.45
C HIS A 350 -3.65 -22.94 5.16
N TRP A 351 -4.20 -22.19 6.13
CA TRP A 351 -5.53 -21.59 6.07
C TRP A 351 -5.46 -20.09 6.32
N GLN A 352 -4.96 -19.39 5.31
CA GLN A 352 -4.90 -17.93 5.26
C GLN A 352 -6.02 -17.41 4.36
N ASP A 353 -6.81 -16.47 4.85
CA ASP A 353 -7.97 -15.94 4.13
C ASP A 353 -8.13 -14.45 4.42
N SER A 354 -8.86 -13.77 3.53
CA SER A 354 -9.29 -12.39 3.73
C SER A 354 -10.73 -12.38 4.25
N TYR A 355 -10.91 -11.90 5.47
CA TYR A 355 -12.20 -11.92 6.15
C TYR A 355 -12.95 -10.61 5.91
N ARG A 356 -13.89 -10.62 4.97
CA ARG A 356 -14.77 -9.48 4.67
C ARG A 356 -15.91 -9.39 5.68
N TYR A 357 -16.10 -8.22 6.28
CA TYR A 357 -17.19 -8.01 7.21
C TYR A 357 -18.55 -8.03 6.49
N ALA A 358 -19.57 -8.59 7.15
CA ALA A 358 -20.95 -8.55 6.66
C ALA A 358 -21.47 -7.11 6.57
N ASN A 359 -21.12 -6.31 7.58
CA ASN A 359 -21.33 -4.87 7.64
C ASN A 359 -19.99 -4.19 7.94
N PRO A 360 -19.59 -3.13 7.21
CA PRO A 360 -18.37 -2.40 7.54
C PRO A 360 -18.35 -1.91 8.99
N VAL A 361 -17.21 -2.06 9.68
CA VAL A 361 -17.07 -1.66 11.08
C VAL A 361 -16.73 -0.18 11.14
N ARG A 362 -17.58 0.61 11.81
CA ARG A 362 -17.36 2.06 12.00
C ARG A 362 -16.25 2.31 13.01
N LEU A 363 -15.24 3.08 12.62
CA LEU A 363 -14.09 3.41 13.47
C LEU A 363 -13.86 4.93 13.44
N PRO A 364 -14.32 5.66 14.46
CA PRO A 364 -14.10 7.11 14.56
C PRO A 364 -12.61 7.47 14.68
N ALA A 365 -12.25 8.69 14.29
CA ALA A 365 -10.93 9.26 14.59
C ALA A 365 -10.61 9.14 16.08
N GLY A 366 -9.34 8.86 16.42
CA GLY A 366 -8.88 8.56 17.78
C GLY A 366 -9.06 7.10 18.21
N THR A 367 -9.77 6.28 17.43
CA THR A 367 -9.83 4.82 17.67
C THR A 367 -8.44 4.21 17.61
N ARG A 368 -8.08 3.40 18.61
CA ARG A 368 -6.82 2.65 18.66
C ARG A 368 -7.04 1.22 18.16
N LEU A 369 -6.48 0.92 17.00
CA LEU A 369 -6.39 -0.45 16.47
C LEU A 369 -5.22 -1.16 17.16
N THR A 370 -5.39 -2.43 17.51
CA THR A 370 -4.37 -3.24 18.19
C THR A 370 -4.38 -4.66 17.66
N MET A 371 -3.19 -5.23 17.49
CA MET A 371 -2.99 -6.64 17.19
C MET A 371 -2.10 -7.31 18.24
N GLU A 372 -2.32 -8.59 18.47
CA GLU A 372 -1.48 -9.45 19.31
C GLU A 372 -1.38 -10.85 18.69
N TYR A 373 -0.15 -11.33 18.51
CA TYR A 373 0.19 -12.64 17.98
C TYR A 373 0.96 -13.40 19.04
N THR A 374 0.65 -14.69 19.22
CA THR A 374 1.40 -15.59 20.09
C THR A 374 2.01 -16.72 19.26
N TYR A 375 3.28 -17.02 19.53
CA TYR A 375 4.07 -18.03 18.83
C TYR A 375 4.65 -19.05 19.81
N ASP A 376 4.82 -20.28 19.33
CA ASP A 376 5.33 -21.42 20.10
C ASP A 376 6.47 -22.11 19.34
N ASN A 377 7.71 -21.82 19.73
CA ASN A 377 8.94 -22.42 19.22
C ASN A 377 9.42 -23.59 20.11
N SER A 378 8.52 -24.26 20.81
CA SER A 378 8.89 -25.40 21.66
C SER A 378 8.97 -26.72 20.87
N GLN A 379 9.62 -27.71 21.47
CA GLN A 379 9.64 -29.10 20.97
C GLN A 379 8.22 -29.70 20.92
N SER A 380 7.32 -29.22 21.80
CA SER A 380 5.95 -29.75 21.94
C SER A 380 5.00 -29.25 20.85
N ASN A 381 5.34 -28.15 20.17
CA ASN A 381 4.56 -27.66 19.04
C ASN A 381 4.67 -28.63 17.86
N PRO A 382 3.64 -29.42 17.49
CA PRO A 382 3.76 -30.43 16.43
C PRO A 382 4.05 -29.83 15.05
N VAL A 383 3.67 -28.58 14.80
CA VAL A 383 3.86 -27.90 13.50
C VAL A 383 5.13 -27.07 13.42
N ASN A 384 5.94 -27.00 14.49
CA ASN A 384 7.24 -26.33 14.42
C ASN A 384 8.13 -27.08 13.41
N PRO A 385 8.68 -26.40 12.37
CA PRO A 385 9.46 -27.05 11.31
C PRO A 385 10.85 -27.51 11.79
N ASN A 386 11.30 -27.06 12.96
CA ASN A 386 12.62 -27.37 13.52
C ASN A 386 12.51 -28.46 14.61
N ARG A 387 13.24 -29.56 14.43
CA ARG A 387 13.44 -30.61 15.45
C ARG A 387 14.93 -30.97 15.51
N PRO A 388 15.66 -30.60 16.59
CA PRO A 388 15.22 -29.77 17.73
C PRO A 388 14.90 -28.31 17.34
N PRO A 389 14.18 -27.54 18.19
CA PRO A 389 13.92 -26.12 17.93
C PRO A 389 15.19 -25.29 17.73
N LYS A 390 15.10 -24.27 16.87
CA LYS A 390 16.18 -23.32 16.56
C LYS A 390 15.66 -21.88 16.74
N PRO A 391 16.52 -20.87 16.92
CA PRO A 391 16.09 -19.47 16.84
C PRO A 391 15.33 -19.21 15.54
N VAL A 392 14.20 -18.50 15.61
CA VAL A 392 13.40 -18.11 14.45
C VAL A 392 13.19 -16.61 14.47
N THR A 393 13.48 -15.94 13.36
CA THR A 393 13.46 -14.48 13.24
C THR A 393 12.43 -14.02 12.21
N TYR A 394 12.19 -12.70 12.13
CA TYR A 394 11.39 -12.11 11.06
C TYR A 394 11.99 -12.43 9.68
N GLY A 395 11.15 -12.87 8.74
CA GLY A 395 11.58 -13.16 7.37
C GLY A 395 10.48 -13.70 6.47
N GLN A 396 10.80 -13.84 5.18
CA GLN A 396 9.84 -14.22 4.13
C GLN A 396 9.64 -15.73 3.98
N ARG A 397 10.55 -16.55 4.51
CA ARG A 397 10.43 -18.01 4.36
C ARG A 397 9.40 -18.55 5.34
N THR A 398 8.74 -19.63 4.95
CA THR A 398 7.83 -20.41 5.82
C THR A 398 8.48 -20.88 7.13
N SER A 399 9.82 -20.98 7.18
CA SER A 399 10.60 -21.31 8.37
C SER A 399 11.00 -20.10 9.23
N ASP A 400 10.93 -18.90 8.67
CA ASP A 400 10.99 -17.62 9.39
C ASP A 400 9.57 -17.27 9.88
N GLU A 401 9.39 -16.13 10.53
CA GLU A 401 8.09 -15.75 11.09
C GLU A 401 7.64 -14.33 10.70
N MET A 402 6.33 -14.09 10.71
CA MET A 402 5.71 -12.80 10.47
C MET A 402 4.55 -12.55 11.44
N GLY A 403 4.14 -11.29 11.56
CA GLY A 403 2.99 -10.91 12.38
C GLY A 403 2.31 -9.70 11.77
N ASP A 404 1.54 -9.94 10.71
CA ASP A 404 0.87 -8.89 9.93
C ASP A 404 -0.64 -8.98 10.07
N LEU A 405 -1.28 -7.87 10.42
CA LEU A 405 -2.72 -7.70 10.38
C LEU A 405 -3.07 -6.56 9.42
N TRP A 406 -3.53 -6.92 8.22
CA TRP A 406 -4.01 -5.97 7.24
C TRP A 406 -5.49 -5.68 7.44
N ILE A 407 -5.87 -4.41 7.39
CA ILE A 407 -7.24 -3.95 7.54
C ILE A 407 -7.53 -2.99 6.39
N GLN A 408 -8.42 -3.41 5.48
CA GLN A 408 -8.92 -2.53 4.44
C GLN A 408 -9.91 -1.55 5.06
N VAL A 409 -9.65 -0.26 4.90
CA VAL A 409 -10.51 0.81 5.42
C VAL A 409 -10.86 1.79 4.32
N LEU A 410 -12.02 2.43 4.45
CA LEU A 410 -12.43 3.53 3.60
C LEU A 410 -12.57 4.80 4.45
N PRO A 411 -11.75 5.85 4.22
CA PRO A 411 -11.97 7.16 4.83
C PRO A 411 -13.36 7.69 4.51
N ARG A 412 -14.06 8.29 5.49
CA ARG A 412 -15.41 8.81 5.29
C ARG A 412 -15.45 9.97 4.31
N GLU A 413 -14.49 10.89 4.43
CA GLU A 413 -14.28 11.99 3.50
C GLU A 413 -13.12 11.66 2.55
N PRO A 414 -13.25 11.84 1.23
CA PRO A 414 -12.15 11.58 0.29
C PRO A 414 -10.87 12.39 0.60
N ALA A 415 -11.01 13.59 1.17
CA ALA A 415 -9.89 14.45 1.53
C ALA A 415 -9.02 13.86 2.67
N ASP A 416 -9.59 12.97 3.49
CA ASP A 416 -8.91 12.36 4.64
C ASP A 416 -7.89 11.28 4.23
N LEU A 417 -7.98 10.77 3.00
CA LEU A 417 -7.09 9.73 2.50
C LEU A 417 -5.62 10.14 2.54
N THR A 418 -5.31 11.39 2.16
CA THR A 418 -3.93 11.89 2.18
C THR A 418 -3.38 11.92 3.60
N LEU A 419 -4.17 12.39 4.57
CA LEU A 419 -3.76 12.41 5.98
C LEU A 419 -3.55 10.99 6.52
N LEU A 420 -4.47 10.07 6.22
CA LEU A 420 -4.35 8.67 6.63
C LEU A 420 -3.09 8.01 6.05
N ASN A 421 -2.87 8.13 4.74
CA ASN A 421 -1.72 7.52 4.08
C ASN A 421 -0.38 8.08 4.56
N SER A 422 -0.30 9.40 4.79
CA SER A 422 0.91 10.02 5.38
C SER A 422 1.18 9.48 6.78
N SER A 423 0.15 9.42 7.64
CA SER A 423 0.28 8.89 9.00
C SER A 423 0.66 7.40 9.02
N LEU A 424 0.12 6.60 8.09
CA LEU A 424 0.50 5.19 7.93
C LEU A 424 1.95 5.02 7.47
N ARG A 425 2.42 5.86 6.54
CA ARG A 425 3.81 5.85 6.07
C ARG A 425 4.78 6.12 7.23
N GLU A 426 4.51 7.15 8.03
CA GLU A 426 5.30 7.48 9.22
C GLU A 426 5.33 6.32 10.23
N LYS A 427 4.19 5.64 10.44
CA LYS A 427 4.12 4.45 11.31
C LYS A 427 4.96 3.29 10.78
N LEU A 428 4.86 3.00 9.49
CA LEU A 428 5.40 1.77 8.90
C LEU A 428 6.90 1.85 8.62
N LEU A 429 7.43 3.04 8.37
CA LEU A 429 8.83 3.22 7.97
C LEU A 429 9.83 2.64 9.00
N PRO A 430 9.72 2.90 10.32
CA PRO A 430 10.59 2.26 11.31
C PRO A 430 10.45 0.74 11.37
N GLN A 431 9.24 0.20 11.20
CA GLN A 431 9.02 -1.25 11.18
C GLN A 431 9.69 -1.89 9.96
N ASN A 432 9.55 -1.29 8.78
CA ASN A 432 10.20 -1.76 7.56
C ASN A 432 11.73 -1.73 7.71
N ILE A 433 12.30 -0.64 8.24
CA ILE A 433 13.76 -0.57 8.50
C ILE A 433 14.20 -1.72 9.41
N SER A 434 13.48 -1.97 10.51
CA SER A 434 13.79 -3.04 11.44
C SER A 434 13.73 -4.43 10.78
N GLY A 435 12.71 -4.70 9.97
CA GLY A 435 12.57 -5.97 9.27
C GLY A 435 13.67 -6.22 8.26
N TYR A 436 14.03 -5.22 7.47
CA TYR A 436 15.14 -5.33 6.53
C TYR A 436 16.49 -5.52 7.24
N GLN A 437 16.69 -4.88 8.40
CA GLN A 437 17.86 -5.14 9.24
C GLN A 437 17.90 -6.58 9.78
N MET A 438 16.76 -7.15 10.19
CA MET A 438 16.68 -8.55 10.59
C MET A 438 17.03 -9.50 9.44
N MET A 439 16.47 -9.26 8.26
CA MET A 439 16.75 -10.06 7.07
C MET A 439 18.24 -9.97 6.67
N LEU A 440 18.86 -8.78 6.71
CA LEU A 440 20.30 -8.61 6.46
C LEU A 440 21.17 -9.28 7.52
N LYS A 441 20.75 -9.31 8.79
CA LYS A 441 21.47 -10.05 9.83
C LYS A 441 21.53 -11.55 9.50
N ALA A 442 20.48 -12.09 8.89
CA ALA A 442 20.43 -13.48 8.46
C ALA A 442 21.16 -13.74 7.13
N ASP A 443 21.18 -12.76 6.23
CA ASP A 443 21.84 -12.83 4.91
C ASP A 443 22.61 -11.52 4.60
N PRO A 444 23.83 -11.34 5.15
CA PRO A 444 24.57 -10.07 5.07
C PRO A 444 25.13 -9.73 3.69
N ASP A 445 25.16 -10.68 2.76
CA ASP A 445 25.70 -10.49 1.42
C ASP A 445 24.58 -10.31 0.37
N ASN A 446 23.34 -10.08 0.83
CA ASN A 446 22.19 -9.87 -0.05
C ASN A 446 22.12 -8.43 -0.57
N VAL A 447 22.51 -8.25 -1.83
CA VAL A 447 22.55 -6.94 -2.50
C VAL A 447 21.19 -6.24 -2.48
N ALA A 448 20.10 -6.96 -2.77
CA ALA A 448 18.77 -6.38 -2.86
C ALA A 448 18.28 -5.86 -1.51
N LEU A 449 18.60 -6.57 -0.42
CA LEU A 449 18.28 -6.12 0.93
C LEU A 449 19.03 -4.84 1.32
N HIS A 450 20.30 -4.72 0.94
CA HIS A 450 21.07 -3.49 1.15
C HIS A 450 20.47 -2.31 0.38
N ASP A 451 20.13 -2.50 -0.90
CA ASP A 451 19.53 -1.45 -1.73
C ASP A 451 18.17 -0.99 -1.18
N ASP A 452 17.28 -1.91 -0.83
CA ASP A 452 15.96 -1.59 -0.29
C ASP A 452 16.07 -0.92 1.09
N LEU A 453 16.97 -1.39 1.97
CA LEU A 453 17.21 -0.74 3.26
C LEU A 453 17.80 0.67 3.08
N ALA A 454 18.65 0.88 2.09
CA ALA A 454 19.18 2.20 1.77
C ALA A 454 18.08 3.16 1.27
N LEU A 455 17.13 2.68 0.48
CA LEU A 455 15.95 3.44 0.06
C LEU A 455 15.06 3.82 1.26
N LEU A 456 14.85 2.89 2.20
CA LEU A 456 14.10 3.16 3.43
C LEU A 456 14.81 4.20 4.31
N PHE A 457 16.14 4.12 4.48
CA PHE A 457 16.89 5.15 5.19
C PHE A 457 16.86 6.51 4.48
N SER A 458 16.88 6.52 3.14
CA SER A 458 16.73 7.75 2.35
C SER A 458 15.36 8.39 2.58
N GLU A 459 14.31 7.59 2.61
CA GLU A 459 12.94 8.03 2.93
C GLU A 459 12.83 8.56 4.37
N ALA A 460 13.52 7.93 5.32
CA ALA A 460 13.57 8.38 6.71
C ALA A 460 14.44 9.64 6.91
N GLY A 461 15.14 10.10 5.87
CA GLY A 461 16.08 11.22 5.95
C GLY A 461 17.42 10.88 6.61
N ASP A 462 17.68 9.62 6.97
CA ASP A 462 18.99 9.15 7.45
C ASP A 462 19.90 8.86 6.24
N LEU A 463 20.30 9.93 5.56
CA LEU A 463 21.12 9.88 4.36
C LEU A 463 22.48 9.21 4.60
N ARG A 464 23.00 9.25 5.84
CA ARG A 464 24.26 8.59 6.18
C ARG A 464 24.12 7.08 6.25
N GLN A 465 23.05 6.57 6.88
CA GLN A 465 22.76 5.14 6.85
C GLN A 465 22.46 4.68 5.41
N ALA A 466 21.70 5.48 4.64
CA ALA A 466 21.45 5.19 3.22
C ALA A 466 22.75 5.04 2.42
N ALA A 467 23.67 6.00 2.54
CA ALA A 467 24.96 5.96 1.86
C ALA A 467 25.80 4.74 2.28
N ARG A 468 25.78 4.35 3.57
CA ARG A 468 26.44 3.12 4.04
C ARG A 468 25.87 1.88 3.38
N GLN A 469 24.55 1.72 3.37
CA GLN A 469 23.90 0.55 2.79
C GLN A 469 24.12 0.46 1.27
N PHE A 470 24.06 1.56 0.53
CA PHE A 470 24.43 1.55 -0.89
C PHE A 470 25.92 1.26 -1.12
N THR A 471 26.80 1.66 -0.20
CA THR A 471 28.22 1.31 -0.27
C THR A 471 28.44 -0.20 -0.07
N ASP A 472 27.74 -0.81 0.88
CA ASP A 472 27.77 -2.25 1.12
C ASP A 472 27.20 -3.03 -0.08
N SER A 473 26.09 -2.57 -0.67
CA SER A 473 25.56 -3.08 -1.93
C SER A 473 26.61 -3.04 -3.06
N LEU A 474 27.29 -1.90 -3.24
CA LEU A 474 28.32 -1.74 -4.27
C LEU A 474 29.61 -2.53 -4.00
N ARG A 475 29.92 -2.85 -2.73
CA ARG A 475 31.02 -3.77 -2.39
C ARG A 475 30.74 -5.17 -2.95
N LEU A 476 29.48 -5.60 -2.89
CA LEU A 476 29.02 -6.91 -3.35
C LEU A 476 28.80 -6.93 -4.88
N ARG A 477 28.25 -5.84 -5.43
CA ARG A 477 27.97 -5.67 -6.86
C ARG A 477 28.51 -4.34 -7.38
N PRO A 478 29.81 -4.26 -7.74
CA PRO A 478 30.45 -2.99 -8.10
C PRO A 478 30.00 -2.42 -9.45
N ASN A 479 29.45 -3.25 -10.35
CA ASN A 479 29.06 -2.87 -11.71
C ASN A 479 27.54 -2.63 -11.83
N ALA A 480 26.94 -1.91 -10.86
CA ALA A 480 25.52 -1.56 -10.87
C ALA A 480 25.33 -0.04 -11.05
N PRO A 481 24.98 0.46 -12.26
CA PRO A 481 24.81 1.89 -12.50
C PRO A 481 23.80 2.54 -11.55
N ALA A 482 22.66 1.87 -11.32
CA ALA A 482 21.60 2.37 -10.43
C ALA A 482 22.05 2.52 -8.97
N ALA A 483 22.88 1.60 -8.46
CA ALA A 483 23.42 1.68 -7.11
C ALA A 483 24.44 2.82 -6.97
N HIS A 484 25.32 3.03 -7.97
CA HIS A 484 26.20 4.23 -7.99
C HIS A 484 25.39 5.52 -8.06
N TYR A 485 24.35 5.57 -8.89
CA TYR A 485 23.46 6.74 -8.96
C TYR A 485 22.78 7.01 -7.61
N ASN A 486 22.21 5.99 -6.97
CA ASN A 486 21.52 6.15 -5.69
C ASN A 486 22.47 6.52 -4.53
N LEU A 487 23.69 5.96 -4.49
CA LEU A 487 24.72 6.42 -3.57
C LEU A 487 25.09 7.88 -3.84
N GLY A 488 25.31 8.25 -5.11
CA GLY A 488 25.59 9.62 -5.51
C GLY A 488 24.49 10.59 -5.07
N LYS A 489 23.22 10.20 -5.19
CA LYS A 489 22.07 10.98 -4.72
C LYS A 489 22.06 11.18 -3.20
N ALA A 490 22.36 10.13 -2.43
CA ALA A 490 22.47 10.24 -0.97
C ALA A 490 23.62 11.19 -0.56
N LEU A 491 24.77 11.07 -1.21
CA LEU A 491 25.95 11.94 -0.98
C LEU A 491 25.68 13.40 -1.40
N LEU A 492 24.98 13.61 -2.52
CA LEU A 492 24.56 14.93 -2.99
C LEU A 492 23.68 15.62 -1.93
N ALA A 493 22.72 14.90 -1.35
CA ALA A 493 21.86 15.42 -0.29
C ALA A 493 22.64 15.70 1.02
N LEU A 494 23.74 14.97 1.26
CA LEU A 494 24.71 15.26 2.33
C LEU A 494 25.67 16.41 2.02
N ARG A 495 25.61 16.98 0.81
CA ARG A 495 26.51 18.02 0.28
C ARG A 495 27.97 17.54 0.11
N GLU A 496 28.17 16.24 -0.01
CA GLU A 496 29.46 15.61 -0.33
C GLU A 496 29.64 15.60 -1.86
N TRP A 497 29.80 16.80 -2.42
CA TRP A 497 29.73 17.05 -3.87
C TRP A 497 30.79 16.29 -4.67
N ASP A 498 31.98 16.13 -4.11
CA ASP A 498 33.10 15.46 -4.76
C ASP A 498 32.84 13.96 -4.91
N GLU A 499 32.46 13.32 -3.82
CA GLU A 499 32.11 11.91 -3.75
C GLU A 499 30.85 11.62 -4.58
N ALA A 500 29.82 12.47 -4.48
CA ALA A 500 28.62 12.37 -5.29
C ALA A 500 28.95 12.41 -6.80
N GLY A 501 29.75 13.39 -7.21
CA GLY A 501 30.22 13.52 -8.59
C GLY A 501 31.01 12.30 -9.07
N ALA A 502 31.85 11.71 -8.21
CA ALA A 502 32.58 10.48 -8.54
C ALA A 502 31.63 9.29 -8.77
N ARG A 503 30.57 9.16 -7.97
CA ARG A 503 29.57 8.10 -8.14
C ARG A 503 28.73 8.30 -9.38
N PHE A 504 28.29 9.51 -9.68
CA PHE A 504 27.57 9.77 -10.93
C PHE A 504 28.43 9.52 -12.17
N ARG A 505 29.71 9.92 -12.15
CA ARG A 505 30.65 9.56 -13.23
C ARG A 505 30.77 8.05 -13.38
N LYS A 506 30.87 7.31 -12.26
CA LYS A 506 30.92 5.84 -12.33
C LYS A 506 29.65 5.21 -12.89
N ALA A 507 28.48 5.73 -12.54
CA ALA A 507 27.22 5.32 -13.13
C ALA A 507 27.22 5.54 -14.65
N LEU A 508 27.73 6.70 -15.12
CA LEU A 508 27.83 7.04 -16.54
C LEU A 508 28.92 6.25 -17.30
N GLU A 509 29.97 5.80 -16.63
CA GLU A 509 30.94 4.86 -17.22
C GLU A 509 30.30 3.50 -17.52
N LEU A 510 29.37 3.06 -16.67
CA LEU A 510 28.68 1.78 -16.81
C LEU A 510 27.47 1.89 -17.76
N ASP A 511 26.74 3.01 -17.72
CA ASP A 511 25.65 3.35 -18.63
C ASP A 511 25.73 4.82 -19.06
N PRO A 512 26.32 5.11 -20.24
CA PRO A 512 26.44 6.46 -20.77
C PRO A 512 25.10 7.14 -21.09
N ASN A 513 24.00 6.40 -21.20
CA ASN A 513 22.69 6.94 -21.54
C ASN A 513 21.82 7.19 -20.30
N TYR A 514 22.39 7.08 -19.09
CA TYR A 514 21.66 7.25 -17.84
C TYR A 514 21.36 8.73 -17.54
N ALA A 515 20.27 9.24 -18.11
CA ALA A 515 19.86 10.65 -18.02
C ALA A 515 19.83 11.19 -16.57
N PHE A 516 19.35 10.40 -15.61
CA PHE A 516 19.32 10.79 -14.20
C PHE A 516 20.72 10.95 -13.59
N ALA A 517 21.70 10.15 -14.00
CA ALA A 517 23.09 10.30 -13.54
C ALA A 517 23.75 11.54 -14.13
N HIS A 518 23.45 11.92 -15.38
CA HIS A 518 23.87 13.20 -15.93
C HIS A 518 23.31 14.38 -15.15
N HIS A 519 22.02 14.36 -14.82
CA HIS A 519 21.39 15.40 -13.99
C HIS A 519 22.01 15.47 -12.59
N GLY A 520 22.20 14.33 -11.92
CA GLY A 520 22.87 14.26 -10.62
C GLY A 520 24.30 14.80 -10.65
N LEU A 521 25.07 14.47 -11.70
CA LEU A 521 26.42 15.00 -11.90
C LEU A 521 26.40 16.51 -12.09
N ALA A 522 25.43 17.04 -12.85
CA ALA A 522 25.29 18.48 -13.02
C ALA A 522 25.04 19.20 -11.68
N LEU A 523 24.18 18.64 -10.81
CA LEU A 523 23.94 19.19 -9.48
C LEU A 523 25.18 19.14 -8.59
N ALA A 524 25.94 18.03 -8.63
CA ALA A 524 27.20 17.94 -7.89
C ALA A 524 28.23 18.97 -8.37
N LEU A 525 28.32 19.20 -9.68
CA LEU A 525 29.21 20.21 -10.28
C LEU A 525 28.77 21.64 -9.94
N GLU A 526 27.46 21.90 -9.94
CA GLU A 526 26.87 23.17 -9.51
C GLU A 526 27.19 23.49 -8.04
N GLY A 527 27.08 22.49 -7.15
CA GLY A 527 27.48 22.62 -5.75
C GLY A 527 28.98 22.95 -5.55
N ARG A 528 29.82 22.71 -6.56
CA ARG A 528 31.24 23.11 -6.61
C ARG A 528 31.49 24.43 -7.38
N GLY A 529 30.44 25.10 -7.85
CA GLY A 529 30.54 26.32 -8.67
C GLY A 529 30.96 26.09 -10.12
N GLN A 530 30.97 24.84 -10.61
CA GLN A 530 31.39 24.50 -11.98
C GLN A 530 30.20 24.62 -12.96
N HIS A 531 29.65 25.83 -13.09
CA HIS A 531 28.39 26.09 -13.80
C HIS A 531 28.39 25.66 -15.28
N ASP A 532 29.48 25.88 -16.01
CA ASP A 532 29.54 25.52 -17.43
C ASP A 532 29.54 24.01 -17.65
N ALA A 533 30.23 23.25 -16.80
CA ALA A 533 30.21 21.79 -16.86
C ALA A 533 28.83 21.23 -16.46
N ALA A 534 28.18 21.84 -15.45
CA ALA A 534 26.82 21.48 -15.06
C ALA A 534 25.81 21.71 -16.21
N LEU A 535 25.91 22.83 -16.93
CA LEU A 535 25.07 23.11 -18.11
C LEU A 535 25.19 22.05 -19.20
N GLN A 536 26.41 21.57 -19.48
CA GLN A 536 26.63 20.50 -20.46
C GLN A 536 25.90 19.22 -20.08
N HIS A 537 26.01 18.80 -18.81
CA HIS A 537 25.35 17.59 -18.33
C HIS A 537 23.82 17.73 -18.23
N LEU A 538 23.28 18.91 -17.90
CA LEU A 538 21.83 19.14 -17.95
C LEU A 538 21.29 19.03 -19.38
N ARG A 539 21.99 19.61 -20.35
CA ARG A 539 21.63 19.50 -21.76
C ARG A 539 21.64 18.05 -22.23
N GLU A 540 22.61 17.26 -21.78
CA GLU A 540 22.68 15.83 -22.11
C GLU A 540 21.57 15.01 -21.45
N ALA A 541 21.28 15.26 -20.16
CA ALA A 541 20.14 14.64 -19.48
C ALA A 541 18.81 14.91 -20.21
N ILE A 542 18.61 16.14 -20.69
CA ILE A 542 17.44 16.54 -21.47
C ILE A 542 17.42 15.88 -22.85
N ARG A 543 18.58 15.77 -23.52
CA ARG A 543 18.71 15.09 -24.82
C ARG A 543 18.29 13.62 -24.72
N LEU A 544 18.71 12.94 -23.65
CA LEU A 544 18.39 11.54 -23.37
C LEU A 544 16.95 11.36 -22.88
N ALA A 545 16.43 12.28 -22.07
CA ALA A 545 15.08 12.25 -21.52
C ALA A 545 14.33 13.58 -21.74
N PRO A 546 13.69 13.80 -22.91
CA PRO A 546 13.01 15.06 -23.25
C PRO A 546 11.78 15.41 -22.40
N ALA A 547 11.32 14.48 -21.55
CA ALA A 547 10.23 14.66 -20.59
C ALA A 547 10.74 14.86 -19.15
N PHE A 548 12.02 15.15 -18.95
CA PHE A 548 12.61 15.32 -17.61
C PHE A 548 12.46 16.75 -17.09
N GLY A 549 11.30 17.06 -16.50
CA GLY A 549 10.93 18.41 -16.05
C GLY A 549 11.91 19.07 -15.08
N GLU A 550 12.46 18.30 -14.13
CA GLU A 550 13.43 18.81 -13.14
C GLU A 550 14.75 19.26 -13.79
N ALA A 551 15.22 18.55 -14.82
CA ALA A 551 16.42 18.94 -15.56
C ALA A 551 16.23 20.27 -16.31
N TYR A 552 15.04 20.49 -16.90
CA TYR A 552 14.69 21.78 -17.51
C TYR A 552 14.62 22.91 -16.48
N TYR A 553 14.08 22.66 -15.29
CA TYR A 553 14.06 23.67 -14.22
C TYR A 553 15.48 24.06 -13.79
N ASN A 554 16.34 23.08 -13.50
CA ASN A 554 17.73 23.35 -13.10
C ASN A 554 18.56 24.00 -14.22
N LEU A 555 18.25 23.68 -15.49
CA LEU A 555 18.84 24.37 -16.64
C LEU A 555 18.43 25.86 -16.64
N GLY A 556 17.15 26.14 -16.41
CA GLY A 556 16.64 27.51 -16.29
C GLY A 556 17.32 28.31 -15.16
N VAL A 557 17.56 27.67 -14.01
CA VAL A 557 18.28 28.29 -12.89
C VAL A 557 19.68 28.72 -13.30
N LEU A 558 20.46 27.81 -13.91
CA LEU A 558 21.83 28.12 -14.32
C LEU A 558 21.90 29.18 -15.45
N LEU A 559 20.99 29.11 -16.42
CA LEU A 559 20.91 30.12 -17.49
C LEU A 559 20.58 31.50 -16.92
N GLN A 560 19.65 31.56 -15.95
CA GLN A 560 19.29 32.81 -15.29
C GLN A 560 20.47 33.40 -14.51
N MET A 561 21.27 32.57 -13.81
CA MET A 561 22.48 33.02 -13.12
C MET A 561 23.53 33.60 -14.08
N LYS A 562 23.60 33.10 -15.31
CA LYS A 562 24.47 33.64 -16.37
C LYS A 562 23.92 34.89 -17.07
N GLY A 563 22.69 35.29 -16.75
CA GLY A 563 22.01 36.40 -17.43
C GLY A 563 21.37 36.03 -18.76
N GLU A 564 21.28 34.74 -19.10
CA GLU A 564 20.63 34.22 -20.32
C GLU A 564 19.11 34.11 -20.10
N VAL A 565 18.46 35.26 -19.88
CA VAL A 565 17.09 35.38 -19.37
C VAL A 565 16.03 34.73 -20.29
N ASP A 566 16.16 34.87 -21.60
CA ASP A 566 15.18 34.33 -22.56
C ASP A 566 15.26 32.79 -22.68
N GLU A 567 16.48 32.25 -22.62
CA GLU A 567 16.69 30.80 -22.60
C GLU A 567 16.20 30.19 -21.29
N ALA A 568 16.43 30.87 -20.16
CA ALA A 568 15.89 30.48 -18.86
C ALA A 568 14.36 30.41 -18.86
N LEU A 569 13.69 31.42 -19.44
CA LEU A 569 12.23 31.44 -19.58
C LEU A 569 11.74 30.23 -20.39
N THR A 570 12.44 29.89 -21.47
CA THR A 570 12.11 28.73 -22.32
C THR A 570 12.23 27.43 -21.54
N ALA A 571 13.33 27.26 -20.80
CA ALA A 571 13.57 26.08 -19.96
C ALA A 571 12.52 25.93 -18.86
N TYR A 572 12.24 26.99 -18.09
CA TYR A 572 11.19 26.95 -17.06
C TYR A 572 9.79 26.70 -17.64
N SER A 573 9.48 27.29 -18.80
CA SER A 573 8.19 27.05 -19.48
C SER A 573 8.06 25.58 -19.91
N ARG A 574 9.17 24.94 -20.33
CA ARG A 574 9.18 23.52 -20.66
C ARG A 574 9.00 22.65 -19.42
N ALA A 575 9.64 22.99 -18.30
CA ALA A 575 9.42 22.31 -17.02
C ALA A 575 7.95 22.36 -16.59
N ALA A 576 7.32 23.54 -16.63
CA ALA A 576 5.90 23.73 -16.31
C ALA A 576 4.93 23.09 -17.31
N TYR A 577 5.36 22.88 -18.56
CA TYR A 577 4.58 22.14 -19.56
C TYR A 577 4.60 20.63 -19.29
N ILE A 578 5.78 20.09 -18.95
CA ILE A 578 5.97 18.68 -18.63
C ILE A 578 5.24 18.32 -17.33
N ASP A 579 5.40 19.16 -16.31
CA ASP A 579 4.68 19.04 -15.04
C ASP A 579 3.89 20.33 -14.74
N PRO A 580 2.58 20.36 -15.09
CA PRO A 580 1.70 21.49 -14.79
C PRO A 580 1.49 21.77 -13.31
N THR A 581 1.92 20.87 -12.43
CA THR A 581 1.85 20.99 -10.96
C THR A 581 3.16 21.44 -10.32
N TYR A 582 4.21 21.69 -11.13
CA TYR A 582 5.50 22.14 -10.63
C TYR A 582 5.46 23.63 -10.24
N ALA A 583 5.08 23.90 -8.99
CA ALA A 583 4.91 25.26 -8.47
C ALA A 583 6.16 26.15 -8.63
N ASP A 584 7.35 25.58 -8.43
CA ASP A 584 8.62 26.32 -8.54
C ASP A 584 8.93 26.79 -9.96
N ALA A 585 8.57 26.01 -10.98
CA ALA A 585 8.71 26.43 -12.37
C ALA A 585 7.78 27.60 -12.70
N HIS A 586 6.51 27.56 -12.25
CA HIS A 586 5.57 28.68 -12.44
C HIS A 586 6.05 29.95 -11.73
N PHE A 587 6.56 29.84 -10.50
CA PHE A 587 7.12 30.97 -9.79
C PHE A 587 8.34 31.56 -10.52
N ALA A 588 9.26 30.72 -11.00
CA ALA A 588 10.45 31.15 -11.73
C ALA A 588 10.10 31.87 -13.05
N ILE A 589 9.10 31.39 -13.80
CA ILE A 589 8.57 32.09 -14.99
C ILE A 589 8.09 33.49 -14.63
N GLY A 590 7.35 33.63 -13.52
CA GLY A 590 6.89 34.92 -13.03
C GLY A 590 8.05 35.87 -12.71
N LEU A 591 9.07 35.39 -12.00
CA LEU A 591 10.27 36.18 -11.70
C LEU A 591 11.01 36.64 -12.96
N VAL A 592 11.20 35.74 -13.93
CA VAL A 592 11.86 36.07 -15.19
C VAL A 592 11.08 37.13 -15.97
N ARG A 593 9.75 37.04 -16.03
CA ARG A 593 8.91 38.05 -16.69
C ARG A 593 8.99 39.42 -16.00
N VAL A 594 9.08 39.45 -14.67
CA VAL A 594 9.34 40.70 -13.92
C VAL A 594 10.71 41.27 -14.30
N ALA A 595 11.75 40.44 -14.39
CA ALA A 595 13.09 40.87 -14.80
C ALA A 595 13.15 41.39 -16.24
N GLN A 596 12.33 40.85 -17.15
CA GLN A 596 12.14 41.35 -18.52
C GLN A 596 11.28 42.62 -18.60
N HIS A 597 10.95 43.26 -17.47
CA HIS A 597 10.05 44.42 -17.39
C HIS A 597 8.63 44.14 -17.92
N ARG A 598 8.15 42.89 -17.80
CA ARG A 598 6.79 42.45 -18.18
C ARG A 598 6.00 41.95 -16.97
N PRO A 599 5.77 42.77 -15.92
CA PRO A 599 5.12 42.33 -14.68
C PRO A 599 3.66 41.89 -14.87
N VAL A 600 2.93 42.48 -15.84
CA VAL A 600 1.54 42.10 -16.13
C VAL A 600 1.43 40.63 -16.57
N THR A 601 2.35 40.16 -17.41
CA THR A 601 2.34 38.77 -17.87
C THR A 601 2.83 37.79 -16.80
N ALA A 602 3.45 38.26 -15.72
CA ALA A 602 3.87 37.43 -14.59
C ALA A 602 2.69 37.02 -13.67
N ILE A 603 1.59 37.78 -13.67
CA ILE A 603 0.44 37.57 -12.77
C ILE A 603 -0.11 36.15 -12.87
N ALA A 604 -0.34 35.65 -14.10
CA ALA A 604 -0.88 34.31 -14.32
C ALA A 604 0.02 33.22 -13.73
N SER A 605 1.34 33.38 -13.87
CA SER A 605 2.32 32.43 -13.35
C SER A 605 2.39 32.44 -11.82
N PHE A 606 2.35 33.61 -11.18
CA PHE A 606 2.30 33.68 -9.72
C PHE A 606 0.98 33.16 -9.14
N ARG A 607 -0.17 33.44 -9.79
CA ARG A 607 -1.45 32.85 -9.40
C ARG A 607 -1.40 31.34 -9.48
N ARG A 608 -0.88 30.78 -10.58
CA ARG A 608 -0.74 29.34 -10.72
C ARG A 608 0.16 28.72 -9.65
N ALA A 609 1.29 29.37 -9.33
CA ALA A 609 2.15 28.93 -8.24
C ALA A 609 1.43 28.92 -6.88
N LEU A 610 0.59 29.91 -6.61
CA LEU A 610 -0.19 30.02 -5.36
C LEU A 610 -1.43 29.12 -5.30
N GLU A 611 -1.99 28.73 -6.44
CA GLU A 611 -2.99 27.66 -6.51
C GLU A 611 -2.38 26.32 -6.08
N LEU A 612 -1.15 26.06 -6.52
CA LEU A 612 -0.42 24.81 -6.24
C LEU A 612 0.20 24.80 -4.83
N ARG A 613 0.74 25.93 -4.38
CA ARG A 613 1.37 26.11 -3.06
C ARG A 613 0.88 27.42 -2.45
N ARG A 614 -0.25 27.34 -1.72
CA ARG A 614 -0.92 28.51 -1.13
C ARG A 614 -0.07 29.26 -0.11
N ASP A 615 0.71 28.52 0.67
CA ASP A 615 1.49 29.04 1.80
C ASP A 615 2.93 29.36 1.38
N TRP A 616 3.06 30.24 0.38
CA TRP A 616 4.36 30.64 -0.17
C TRP A 616 4.56 32.17 -0.14
N PRO A 617 5.20 32.71 0.90
CA PRO A 617 5.33 34.16 1.10
C PRO A 617 6.00 34.89 -0.07
N ALA A 618 7.04 34.30 -0.66
CA ALA A 618 7.74 34.91 -1.80
C ALA A 618 6.83 35.12 -3.01
N ALA A 619 5.98 34.14 -3.35
CA ALA A 619 5.00 34.25 -4.44
C ALA A 619 3.87 35.24 -4.10
N GLN A 620 3.39 35.23 -2.85
CA GLN A 620 2.39 36.18 -2.35
C GLN A 620 2.88 37.63 -2.46
N VAL A 621 4.12 37.90 -2.05
CA VAL A 621 4.76 39.23 -2.09
C VAL A 621 4.89 39.74 -3.53
N GLN A 622 5.33 38.89 -4.47
CA GLN A 622 5.49 39.30 -5.86
C GLN A 622 4.14 39.64 -6.51
N LEU A 623 3.12 38.81 -6.30
CA LEU A 623 1.79 39.06 -6.85
C LEU A 623 1.12 40.28 -6.20
N ALA A 624 1.18 40.40 -4.87
CA ALA A 624 0.61 41.52 -4.13
C ALA A 624 1.20 42.86 -4.59
N TRP A 625 2.52 42.92 -4.77
CA TRP A 625 3.18 44.11 -5.29
C TRP A 625 2.61 44.52 -6.65
N ILE A 626 2.56 43.60 -7.61
CA ILE A 626 2.05 43.89 -8.96
C ILE A 626 0.59 44.38 -8.89
N LEU A 627 -0.26 43.70 -8.12
CA LEU A 627 -1.68 44.05 -8.00
C LEU A 627 -1.92 45.40 -7.28
N ALA A 628 -0.99 45.84 -6.43
CA ALA A 628 -1.06 47.14 -5.77
C ALA A 628 -0.47 48.27 -6.62
N THR A 629 0.60 48.00 -7.38
CA THR A 629 1.46 49.06 -7.96
C THR A 629 1.55 49.08 -9.50
N ALA A 630 0.88 48.16 -10.21
CA ALA A 630 0.93 48.14 -11.67
C ALA A 630 0.46 49.47 -12.29
N SER A 631 1.16 49.93 -13.35
CA SER A 631 0.77 51.13 -14.10
C SER A 631 -0.52 50.91 -14.91
N ASP A 632 -0.75 49.67 -15.36
CA ASP A 632 -1.99 49.27 -15.98
C ASP A 632 -3.08 49.12 -14.90
N GLY A 633 -4.05 50.03 -14.90
CA GLY A 633 -5.16 50.02 -13.95
C GLY A 633 -6.06 48.79 -14.07
N SER A 634 -6.11 48.12 -15.22
CA SER A 634 -6.99 46.97 -15.45
C SER A 634 -6.59 45.73 -14.67
N VAL A 635 -5.31 45.63 -14.28
CA VAL A 635 -4.80 44.49 -13.51
C VAL A 635 -4.67 44.78 -12.02
N ARG A 636 -4.82 46.04 -11.59
CA ARG A 636 -4.76 46.39 -10.16
C ARG A 636 -5.95 45.81 -9.41
N ASN A 637 -5.69 45.24 -8.24
CA ASN A 637 -6.70 44.70 -7.35
C ASN A 637 -6.28 44.87 -5.89
N ALA A 638 -6.66 46.01 -5.29
CA ALA A 638 -6.23 46.38 -3.94
C ALA A 638 -6.66 45.37 -2.86
N LYS A 639 -7.86 44.79 -2.98
CA LYS A 639 -8.38 43.82 -2.02
C LYS A 639 -7.59 42.51 -2.05
N GLU A 640 -7.31 42.00 -3.25
CA GLU A 640 -6.50 40.79 -3.42
C GLU A 640 -5.04 41.02 -3.00
N ALA A 641 -4.46 42.18 -3.35
CA ALA A 641 -3.12 42.56 -2.92
C ALA A 641 -2.99 42.58 -1.39
N LEU A 642 -3.93 43.22 -0.70
CA LEU A 642 -3.95 43.29 0.76
C LEU A 642 -4.08 41.90 1.39
N LEU A 643 -5.01 41.07 0.89
CA LEU A 643 -5.20 39.71 1.38
C LEU A 643 -3.89 38.91 1.30
N LEU A 644 -3.21 38.94 0.15
CA LEU A 644 -1.96 38.23 -0.09
C LEU A 644 -0.83 38.75 0.81
N ALA A 645 -0.68 40.07 0.92
CA ALA A 645 0.34 40.68 1.78
C ALA A 645 0.13 40.32 3.26
N GLU A 646 -1.11 40.36 3.76
CA GLU A 646 -1.43 39.96 5.14
C GLU A 646 -1.16 38.46 5.38
N ARG A 647 -1.33 37.59 4.38
CA ARG A 647 -0.91 36.18 4.51
C ARG A 647 0.60 36.09 4.64
N ALA A 648 1.35 36.76 3.76
CA ALA A 648 2.81 36.69 3.75
C ALA A 648 3.40 37.18 5.08
N VAL A 649 2.85 38.27 5.63
CA VAL A 649 3.27 38.83 6.93
C VAL A 649 3.08 37.85 8.09
N ARG A 650 2.05 36.99 8.06
CA ARG A 650 1.85 35.97 9.10
C ARG A 650 2.94 34.91 9.07
N PHE A 651 3.41 34.53 7.89
CA PHE A 651 4.47 33.53 7.73
C PHE A 651 5.86 34.08 8.01
N THR A 652 6.09 35.38 7.80
CA THR A 652 7.37 36.02 8.12
C THR A 652 7.45 36.58 9.53
N GLU A 653 6.42 36.33 10.35
CA GLU A 653 6.31 36.84 11.74
C GLU A 653 6.55 38.35 11.87
N ARG A 654 6.23 39.12 10.81
CA ARG A 654 6.51 40.57 10.71
C ARG A 654 8.00 40.96 10.79
N GLN A 655 8.91 40.07 10.45
CA GLN A 655 10.36 40.34 10.51
C GLN A 655 10.98 40.64 9.14
N ASP A 656 10.28 40.38 8.03
CA ASP A 656 10.79 40.65 6.69
C ASP A 656 10.40 42.05 6.19
N ALA A 657 11.39 42.93 6.07
CA ALA A 657 11.22 44.31 5.62
C ALA A 657 10.52 44.43 4.25
N ARG A 658 10.83 43.54 3.30
CA ARG A 658 10.22 43.55 1.97
C ARG A 658 8.72 43.24 2.04
N THR A 659 8.35 42.23 2.80
CA THR A 659 6.96 41.81 2.99
C THR A 659 6.14 42.93 3.65
N LEU A 660 6.70 43.61 4.65
CA LEU A 660 6.07 44.75 5.32
C LEU A 660 5.88 45.96 4.38
N ASP A 661 6.86 46.24 3.53
CA ASP A 661 6.77 47.31 2.53
C ASP A 661 5.70 47.01 1.47
N VAL A 662 5.56 45.75 1.03
CA VAL A 662 4.45 45.34 0.15
C VAL A 662 3.11 45.42 0.86
N LEU A 663 3.03 45.12 2.16
CA LEU A 663 1.82 45.34 2.96
C LEU A 663 1.46 46.84 2.99
N ALA A 664 2.43 47.73 3.21
CA ALA A 664 2.21 49.17 3.19
C ALA A 664 1.64 49.64 1.84
N ALA A 665 2.24 49.21 0.73
CA ALA A 665 1.74 49.53 -0.61
C ALA A 665 0.32 49.00 -0.86
N SER A 666 0.01 47.80 -0.38
CA SER A 666 -1.31 47.18 -0.53
C SER A 666 -2.39 47.87 0.32
N LEU A 667 -2.03 48.30 1.55
CA LEU A 667 -2.90 49.10 2.43
C LEU A 667 -3.23 50.46 1.81
N ALA A 668 -2.20 51.16 1.31
CA ALA A 668 -2.38 52.45 0.63
C ALA A 668 -3.26 52.31 -0.62
N ALA A 669 -3.04 51.28 -1.44
CA ALA A 669 -3.88 50.99 -2.61
C ALA A 669 -5.35 50.68 -2.22
N ASN A 670 -5.58 50.18 -1.00
CA ASN A 670 -6.92 49.94 -0.45
C ASN A 670 -7.49 51.15 0.32
N GLY A 671 -6.79 52.29 0.34
CA GLY A 671 -7.21 53.54 0.98
C GLY A 671 -6.93 53.64 2.49
N ASP A 672 -6.26 52.65 3.07
CA ASP A 672 -5.96 52.57 4.51
C ASP A 672 -4.57 53.16 4.81
N PHE A 673 -4.46 54.48 4.67
CA PHE A 673 -3.19 55.21 4.75
C PHE A 673 -2.55 55.18 6.15
N ASP A 674 -3.35 55.18 7.21
CA ASP A 674 -2.82 55.19 8.59
C ASP A 674 -2.10 53.87 8.88
N ARG A 675 -2.70 52.73 8.50
CA ARG A 675 -2.03 51.42 8.59
C ARG A 675 -0.88 51.30 7.60
N ALA A 676 -0.98 51.91 6.41
CA ALA A 676 0.11 51.92 5.43
C ALA A 676 1.37 52.61 5.96
N VAL A 677 1.23 53.77 6.61
CA VAL A 677 2.33 54.49 7.28
C VAL A 677 2.98 53.61 8.35
N GLY A 678 2.17 53.03 9.25
CA GLY A 678 2.70 52.14 10.30
C GLY A 678 3.41 50.90 9.75
N ALA A 679 2.91 50.31 8.65
CA ALA A 679 3.56 49.19 7.99
C ALA A 679 4.89 49.58 7.31
N ALA A 680 4.97 50.75 6.68
CA ALA A 680 6.19 51.25 6.07
C ALA A 680 7.27 51.65 7.10
N GLU A 681 6.86 52.20 8.24
CA GLU A 681 7.77 52.46 9.38
C GLU A 681 8.30 51.15 9.97
N SER A 682 7.43 50.14 10.11
CA SER A 682 7.84 48.79 10.52
C SER A 682 8.81 48.16 9.52
N ALA A 683 8.58 48.36 8.22
CA ALA A 683 9.47 47.89 7.17
C ALA A 683 10.87 48.52 7.26
N LEU A 684 10.96 49.82 7.56
CA LEU A 684 12.24 50.50 7.79
C LEU A 684 12.94 49.97 9.05
N ALA A 685 12.20 49.75 10.13
CA ALA A 685 12.74 49.21 11.38
C ALA A 685 13.25 47.77 11.23
N ALA A 686 12.67 46.99 10.31
CA ALA A 686 13.06 45.61 10.02
C ALA A 686 14.25 45.50 9.06
N LEU A 687 14.80 46.60 8.55
CA LEU A 687 16.00 46.55 7.71
C LEU A 687 17.24 46.19 8.54
N PRO A 688 18.15 45.34 8.02
CA PRO A 688 19.41 45.05 8.70
C PRO A 688 20.28 46.33 8.79
N PRO A 689 21.12 46.48 9.83
CA PRO A 689 21.99 47.64 10.02
C PRO A 689 22.91 47.94 8.82
N ASP A 690 23.35 46.89 8.12
CA ASP A 690 24.21 46.96 6.92
C ASP A 690 23.41 46.78 5.60
N GLY A 691 22.10 47.08 5.62
CA GLY A 691 21.21 46.86 4.49
C GLY A 691 21.43 47.81 3.30
N ASP A 692 20.99 47.38 2.11
CA ASP A 692 21.04 48.17 0.86
C ASP A 692 20.41 49.57 1.04
N PRO A 693 21.21 50.66 0.96
CA PRO A 693 20.72 52.03 1.13
C PRO A 693 19.62 52.41 0.15
N THR A 694 19.63 51.82 -1.05
CA THR A 694 18.65 52.05 -2.11
C THR A 694 17.27 51.57 -1.69
N ARG A 695 17.20 50.44 -0.99
CA ARG A 695 15.95 49.88 -0.47
C ARG A 695 15.36 50.78 0.61
N ALA A 696 16.18 51.24 1.56
CA ALA A 696 15.74 52.16 2.60
C ALA A 696 15.21 53.47 2.00
N ALA A 697 15.90 54.02 0.99
CA ALA A 697 15.44 55.21 0.28
C ALA A 697 14.10 54.99 -0.44
N GLY A 698 13.92 53.84 -1.10
CA GLY A 698 12.66 53.47 -1.75
C GLY A 698 11.48 53.37 -0.79
N ILE A 699 11.69 52.79 0.39
CA ILE A 699 10.65 52.70 1.43
C ILE A 699 10.33 54.09 2.00
N ARG A 700 11.35 54.93 2.28
CA ARG A 700 11.12 56.31 2.76
C ARG A 700 10.31 57.15 1.78
N ARG A 701 10.62 57.07 0.48
CA ARG A 701 9.85 57.75 -0.57
C ARG A 701 8.38 57.33 -0.56
N ARG A 702 8.12 56.02 -0.47
CA ARG A 702 6.74 55.51 -0.35
C ARG A 702 6.05 55.93 0.93
N LEU A 703 6.76 55.93 2.06
CA LEU A 703 6.25 56.41 3.35
C LEU A 703 5.79 57.87 3.27
N GLU A 704 6.54 58.74 2.60
CA GLU A 704 6.16 60.14 2.35
C GLU A 704 4.87 60.23 1.53
N LEU A 705 4.75 59.44 0.44
CA LEU A 705 3.50 59.36 -0.32
C LEU A 705 2.32 58.96 0.56
N TYR A 706 2.49 57.94 1.41
CA TYR A 706 1.41 57.46 2.27
C TYR A 706 1.00 58.48 3.33
N ARG A 707 1.94 59.28 3.86
CA ARG A 707 1.66 60.41 4.76
C ARG A 707 0.85 61.51 4.06
N ASP A 708 1.13 61.73 2.78
CA ASP A 708 0.37 62.64 1.92
C ASP A 708 -0.96 62.06 1.41
N ARG A 709 -1.34 60.86 1.89
CA ARG A 709 -2.53 60.09 1.44
C ARG A 709 -2.53 59.81 -0.07
N LYS A 710 -1.34 59.62 -0.65
CA LYS A 710 -1.10 59.23 -2.05
C LYS A 710 -0.65 57.78 -2.11
N THR A 711 -0.98 57.11 -3.20
CA THR A 711 -0.55 55.75 -3.51
C THR A 711 0.76 55.76 -4.30
N TYR A 712 1.40 54.58 -4.44
CA TYR A 712 2.59 54.45 -5.28
C TYR A 712 2.36 54.87 -6.73
N THR A 713 1.14 54.72 -7.25
CA THR A 713 0.82 55.07 -8.65
C THR A 713 0.63 56.57 -8.86
N ASP A 714 0.47 57.37 -7.80
CA ASP A 714 0.30 58.83 -7.91
C ASP A 714 1.63 59.58 -8.09
N ASP A 715 2.75 58.87 -7.95
CA ASP A 715 4.13 59.38 -8.05
C ASP A 715 4.80 59.01 -9.39
N ARG A 716 4.05 58.41 -10.34
CA ARG A 716 4.54 57.95 -11.64
C ARG A 716 4.03 58.74 -12.81
#